data_AF-A0A1X7EAQ7-F1
#
_entry.id   AF-A0A1X7EAQ7-F1
#
_cell.length_a   1.000
_cell.length_b   1.000
_cell.length_c   1.000
_cell.angle_alpha   90.00
_cell.angle_beta   90.00
_cell.angle_gamma   90.00
#
_symmetry.space_group_name_H-M   'P 1'
#
loop_
_entity.id
_entity.type
_entity.pdbx_description
1 polymer ?
#
loop_
_entity_poly.entity_id
_entity_poly.type
_entity_poly.pdbx_seq_one_letter_code
_entity_poly.pdbx_strand_id
1 'polypeptide(L)'
;MKLYNMNFYYDEKDRLPADNLERLVKLLLEFSKSGIKIAVYGMGKAGQKILSRLSKESEVSVSACFDAQFENLNISTTVYSPDYISDFHEIDLIINTAPPQYLFDINKYIMSKNEKLAILNLYDLSAYLSDNRNWDYSYRILVKDNDLKGPLAEYHKLIASIINKRVKTVLAKIESQRVVSPSEILEELEREQCCLGEYLNKEFEKIVHLGENRIEGFLTLAERFPFFTIARDAAATLLIKEGKFQDAVKVFKPSLDMYPCCRFSLQKMAELQALCGNFEESKRNICEGLFFFPNSLELNELSKDLELGNLRRIRKKWNAREVRPVLKKRKVSLRCAVPVWGEKFIKIFMELCLGSLLSSGNIPYTSKRYDICFEIYSYENEFDIIRSYPQWEILNSVVPVELIDIDSITQDFQDRFNFTNKYSHMSICHNYALERSAKDGSALFILLADFIFSNNFVKKALLKLEMGYDVVFSTGLRASLQKIHKNVNPEFMKNNIFEVPDEDFLELGISSMHPFSSKAKSKNHTPIFPNYFVYEDEFGNILYSIYGNNPVFIFPRNLNLQMDTTFDADLPYRATDGGLGQYAFSDDIDGMFLFEIVDENSEIDRYVKRNRKLDECAYWIYGRVDPLLRYFGTRVMQYKKSKSTKFRDEVYSEFIRESISLVL
;
A
#
# COMPACT_ATOMS: atom_id res chain seq x y z
N MET A 1 0.01 -21.21 34.92
CA MET A 1 -0.74 -20.62 33.79
C MET A 1 -0.39 -21.41 32.54
N LYS A 2 -1.38 -21.82 31.73
CA LYS A 2 -1.22 -22.90 30.75
C LYS A 2 -1.64 -22.41 29.35
N LEU A 3 -0.67 -21.98 28.55
CA LEU A 3 -0.85 -21.69 27.13
C LEU A 3 -0.56 -22.98 26.35
N TYR A 4 -1.54 -23.48 25.62
CA TYR A 4 -1.48 -24.70 24.82
C TYR A 4 -1.67 -24.38 23.33
N ASN A 5 -1.08 -25.19 22.46
CA ASN A 5 -1.21 -25.05 21.01
C ASN A 5 -1.48 -26.42 20.36
N MET A 6 -2.51 -26.51 19.51
CA MET A 6 -2.81 -27.72 18.72
C MET A 6 -1.95 -27.85 17.47
N ASN A 7 -1.34 -26.75 17.02
CA ASN A 7 -0.51 -26.68 15.80
C ASN A 7 -1.25 -27.18 14.54
N PHE A 8 -2.51 -26.81 14.38
CA PHE A 8 -3.26 -27.09 13.16
C PHE A 8 -2.85 -26.12 12.03
N TYR A 9 -2.77 -26.63 10.80
CA TYR A 9 -2.62 -25.77 9.63
C TYR A 9 -3.85 -24.86 9.50
N TYR A 10 -3.62 -23.57 9.26
CA TYR A 10 -4.69 -22.61 9.03
C TYR A 10 -5.03 -22.56 7.53
N ASP A 11 -6.27 -22.94 7.21
CA ASP A 11 -6.87 -22.75 5.89
C ASP A 11 -8.02 -21.74 6.01
N GLU A 12 -7.98 -20.68 5.22
CA GLU A 12 -9.03 -19.67 5.21
C GLU A 12 -10.37 -20.22 4.71
N LYS A 13 -10.34 -21.16 3.75
CA LYS A 13 -11.54 -21.79 3.18
C LYS A 13 -12.14 -22.80 4.14
N ASP A 14 -11.29 -23.56 4.84
CA ASP A 14 -11.72 -24.46 5.90
C ASP A 14 -10.91 -24.35 7.18
N ARG A 15 -11.25 -23.35 8.00
CA ARG A 15 -10.57 -23.00 9.25
C ARG A 15 -10.43 -24.15 10.27
N LEU A 16 -11.21 -25.22 10.16
CA LEU A 16 -11.03 -26.40 11.00
C LEU A 16 -11.52 -27.66 10.26
N PRO A 17 -10.63 -28.35 9.52
CA PRO A 17 -10.98 -29.59 8.83
C PRO A 17 -11.47 -30.66 9.81
N ALA A 18 -12.31 -31.60 9.32
CA ALA A 18 -12.95 -32.61 10.16
C ALA A 18 -11.95 -33.42 11.00
N ASP A 19 -10.83 -33.84 10.42
CA ASP A 19 -9.79 -34.60 11.12
C ASP A 19 -9.17 -33.80 12.28
N ASN A 20 -8.96 -32.50 12.09
CA ASN A 20 -8.45 -31.61 13.15
C ASN A 20 -9.51 -31.37 14.23
N LEU A 21 -10.79 -31.28 13.85
CA LEU A 21 -11.89 -31.18 14.80
C LEU A 21 -11.97 -32.42 15.69
N GLU A 22 -11.90 -33.63 15.13
CA GLU A 22 -11.95 -34.87 15.93
C GLU A 22 -10.71 -35.01 16.83
N ARG A 23 -9.53 -34.60 16.36
CA ARG A 23 -8.32 -34.53 17.21
C ARG A 23 -8.49 -33.57 18.40
N LEU A 24 -9.13 -32.42 18.18
CA LEU A 24 -9.46 -31.47 19.24
C LEU A 24 -10.44 -32.08 20.23
N VAL A 25 -11.53 -32.69 19.76
CA VAL A 25 -12.55 -33.32 20.62
C VAL A 25 -11.91 -34.41 21.48
N LYS A 26 -11.06 -35.26 20.90
CA LYS A 26 -10.33 -36.30 21.65
C LYS A 26 -9.50 -35.71 22.79
N LEU A 27 -8.76 -34.63 22.54
CA LEU A 27 -8.00 -33.95 23.59
C LEU A 27 -8.92 -33.38 24.69
N LEU A 28 -10.05 -32.78 24.30
CA LEU A 28 -11.00 -32.22 25.26
C LEU A 28 -11.67 -33.30 26.12
N LEU A 29 -11.93 -34.49 25.57
CA LEU A 29 -12.42 -35.65 26.32
C LEU A 29 -11.38 -36.19 27.31
N GLU A 30 -10.09 -36.09 27.00
CA GLU A 30 -9.03 -36.41 27.95
C GLU A 30 -8.98 -35.39 29.11
N PHE A 31 -9.26 -34.12 28.82
CA PHE A 31 -9.40 -33.07 29.84
C PHE A 31 -10.68 -33.19 30.67
N SER A 32 -11.82 -33.55 30.06
CA SER A 32 -13.12 -33.61 30.73
C SER A 32 -13.19 -34.68 31.84
N LYS A 33 -12.36 -35.72 31.77
CA LYS A 33 -12.17 -36.67 32.89
C LYS A 33 -11.79 -35.99 34.21
N SER A 34 -11.33 -34.73 34.14
CA SER A 34 -11.00 -33.89 35.30
C SER A 34 -12.12 -32.89 35.69
N GLY A 35 -13.28 -32.94 35.03
CA GLY A 35 -14.40 -32.01 35.25
C GLY A 35 -14.20 -30.61 34.67
N ILE A 36 -13.30 -30.45 33.70
CA ILE A 36 -12.93 -29.16 33.11
C ILE A 36 -14.11 -28.51 32.37
N LYS A 37 -14.38 -27.23 32.68
CA LYS A 37 -15.36 -26.40 31.97
C LYS A 37 -14.66 -25.54 30.93
N ILE A 38 -15.21 -25.51 29.72
CA ILE A 38 -14.57 -24.85 28.59
C ILE A 38 -15.39 -23.68 28.06
N ALA A 39 -14.70 -22.76 27.38
CA ALA A 39 -15.32 -21.74 26.54
C ALA A 39 -14.68 -21.69 25.16
N VAL A 40 -15.38 -21.07 24.20
CA VAL A 40 -14.90 -20.88 22.83
C VAL A 40 -14.78 -19.38 22.56
N TYR A 41 -13.61 -18.93 22.12
CA TYR A 41 -13.38 -17.57 21.63
C TYR A 41 -13.30 -17.56 20.11
N GLY A 42 -14.04 -16.65 19.48
CA GLY A 42 -14.21 -16.56 18.03
C GLY A 42 -15.27 -17.55 17.56
N MET A 43 -16.41 -17.03 17.15
CA MET A 43 -17.60 -17.77 16.72
C MET A 43 -17.83 -17.68 15.20
N GLY A 44 -16.74 -17.46 14.45
CA GLY A 44 -16.68 -17.76 13.02
C GLY A 44 -16.79 -19.27 12.72
N LYS A 45 -16.43 -19.67 11.50
CA LYS A 45 -16.59 -21.05 11.00
C LYS A 45 -16.03 -22.14 11.95
N ALA A 46 -14.84 -21.92 12.52
CA ALA A 46 -14.21 -22.89 13.42
C ALA A 46 -14.93 -23.00 14.78
N GLY A 47 -15.28 -21.88 15.41
CA GLY A 47 -16.03 -21.87 16.67
C GLY A 47 -17.39 -22.55 16.56
N GLN A 48 -18.12 -22.29 15.47
CA GLN A 48 -19.41 -22.94 15.22
C GLN A 48 -19.28 -24.46 15.02
N LYS A 49 -18.25 -24.91 14.29
CA LYS A 49 -17.95 -26.34 14.13
C LYS A 49 -17.67 -27.02 15.47
N ILE A 50 -16.86 -26.38 16.32
CA ILE A 50 -16.54 -26.88 17.65
C ILE A 50 -17.80 -26.99 18.50
N LEU A 51 -18.60 -25.93 18.58
CA LEU A 51 -19.82 -25.92 19.38
C LEU A 51 -20.83 -26.98 18.93
N SER A 52 -21.08 -27.07 17.62
CA SER A 52 -21.98 -28.08 17.03
C SER A 52 -21.51 -29.50 17.34
N ARG A 53 -20.21 -29.76 17.25
CA ARG A 53 -19.63 -31.07 17.52
C ARG A 53 -19.64 -31.43 19.00
N LEU A 54 -19.32 -30.49 19.89
CA LEU A 54 -19.28 -30.70 21.33
C LEU A 54 -20.67 -30.78 21.97
N SER A 55 -21.70 -30.19 21.36
CA SER A 55 -23.09 -30.38 21.83
C SER A 55 -23.57 -31.83 21.83
N LYS A 56 -22.85 -32.71 21.12
CA LYS A 56 -23.12 -34.15 21.05
C LYS A 56 -22.34 -34.96 22.09
N GLU A 57 -21.42 -34.32 22.82
CA GLU A 57 -20.55 -34.95 23.79
C GLU A 57 -21.04 -34.64 25.20
N SER A 58 -21.59 -35.61 25.91
CA SER A 58 -22.10 -35.42 27.28
C SER A 58 -21.01 -35.14 28.30
N GLU A 59 -19.75 -35.48 27.99
CA GLU A 59 -18.62 -35.33 28.89
C GLU A 59 -18.01 -33.92 28.86
N VAL A 60 -18.24 -33.13 27.79
CA VAL A 60 -17.61 -31.81 27.62
C VAL A 60 -18.65 -30.71 27.71
N SER A 61 -18.60 -29.89 28.77
CA SER A 61 -19.51 -28.76 28.96
C SER A 61 -18.91 -27.46 28.42
N VAL A 62 -19.53 -26.88 27.39
CA VAL A 62 -19.22 -25.51 26.92
C VAL A 62 -20.04 -24.52 27.75
N SER A 63 -19.37 -23.77 28.62
CA SER A 63 -20.00 -22.80 29.53
C SER A 63 -20.30 -21.45 28.87
N ALA A 64 -19.46 -21.03 27.92
CA ALA A 64 -19.60 -19.73 27.27
C ALA A 64 -19.00 -19.70 25.85
N CYS A 65 -19.52 -18.80 25.03
CA CYS A 65 -18.99 -18.44 23.72
C CYS A 65 -18.72 -16.93 23.69
N PHE A 66 -17.56 -16.51 23.20
CA PHE A 66 -17.17 -15.10 23.12
C PHE A 66 -16.81 -14.72 21.68
N ASP A 67 -17.25 -13.55 21.22
CA ASP A 67 -16.82 -12.99 19.94
C ASP A 67 -16.84 -11.45 19.98
N ALA A 68 -15.82 -10.81 19.42
CA ALA A 68 -15.78 -9.34 19.33
C ALA A 68 -16.87 -8.77 18.41
N GLN A 69 -17.43 -9.59 17.51
CA GLN A 69 -18.51 -9.24 16.59
C GLN A 69 -19.83 -9.95 16.96
N PHE A 70 -20.05 -10.24 18.24
CA PHE A 70 -21.20 -11.00 18.73
C PHE A 70 -22.56 -10.49 18.23
N GLU A 71 -22.71 -9.18 18.00
CA GLU A 71 -23.94 -8.55 17.49
C GLU A 71 -24.31 -8.96 16.05
N ASN A 72 -23.32 -9.40 15.26
CA ASN A 72 -23.49 -9.74 13.85
C ASN A 72 -23.65 -11.25 13.60
N LEU A 73 -23.72 -12.06 14.66
CA LEU A 73 -23.75 -13.51 14.54
C LEU A 73 -25.18 -14.04 14.63
N ASN A 74 -25.65 -14.69 13.57
CA ASN A 74 -26.91 -15.40 13.55
C ASN A 74 -26.71 -16.85 14.04
N ILE A 75 -26.54 -17.04 15.35
CA ILE A 75 -26.28 -18.34 15.98
C ILE A 75 -27.31 -18.55 17.11
N SER A 76 -27.82 -19.78 17.26
CA SER A 76 -28.81 -20.14 18.29
C SER A 76 -28.28 -20.14 19.73
N THR A 77 -26.99 -19.93 19.91
CA THR A 77 -26.30 -19.96 21.20
C THR A 77 -25.93 -18.56 21.60
N THR A 78 -26.11 -18.22 22.87
CA THR A 78 -25.71 -16.93 23.43
C THR A 78 -24.20 -16.72 23.24
N VAL A 79 -23.82 -15.65 22.55
CA VAL A 79 -22.44 -15.21 22.39
C VAL A 79 -22.27 -13.92 23.19
N TYR A 80 -21.26 -13.89 24.06
CA TYR A 80 -20.97 -12.76 24.93
C TYR A 80 -19.87 -11.87 24.34
N SER A 81 -19.89 -10.58 24.68
CA SER A 81 -18.72 -9.73 24.48
C SER A 81 -17.52 -10.30 25.26
N PRO A 82 -16.31 -10.28 24.67
CA PRO A 82 -15.08 -10.64 25.37
C PRO A 82 -14.83 -9.87 26.68
N ASP A 83 -15.47 -8.72 26.89
CA ASP A 83 -15.36 -7.96 28.14
C ASP A 83 -15.91 -8.72 29.34
N TYR A 84 -16.85 -9.66 29.12
CA TYR A 84 -17.49 -10.47 30.16
C TYR A 84 -16.68 -11.72 30.54
N ILE A 85 -15.51 -11.97 29.97
CA ILE A 85 -14.69 -13.17 30.29
C ILE A 85 -14.43 -13.28 31.81
N SER A 86 -14.29 -12.15 32.51
CA SER A 86 -14.08 -12.13 33.96
C SER A 86 -15.25 -12.68 34.77
N ASP A 87 -16.45 -12.67 34.22
CA ASP A 87 -17.69 -12.97 34.93
C ASP A 87 -17.98 -14.48 35.00
N PHE A 88 -17.26 -15.26 34.18
CA PHE A 88 -17.37 -16.72 34.12
C PHE A 88 -16.23 -17.38 34.89
N HIS A 89 -16.31 -17.33 36.22
CA HIS A 89 -15.29 -17.85 37.12
C HIS A 89 -15.13 -19.38 37.06
N GLU A 90 -16.12 -20.08 36.52
CA GLU A 90 -16.13 -21.51 36.39
C GLU A 90 -15.40 -22.03 35.15
N ILE A 91 -14.97 -21.17 34.21
CA ILE A 91 -14.23 -21.62 33.02
C ILE A 91 -12.77 -21.90 33.40
N ASP A 92 -12.30 -23.10 33.08
CA ASP A 92 -10.91 -23.52 33.28
C ASP A 92 -10.05 -23.31 32.02
N LEU A 93 -10.67 -23.47 30.83
CA LEU A 93 -9.99 -23.44 29.53
C LEU A 93 -10.80 -22.67 28.48
N ILE A 94 -10.15 -21.79 27.73
CA ILE A 94 -10.74 -21.15 26.55
C ILE A 94 -10.03 -21.61 25.26
N ILE A 95 -10.83 -22.04 24.29
CA ILE A 95 -10.36 -22.44 22.97
C ILE A 95 -10.34 -21.19 22.09
N ASN A 96 -9.14 -20.72 21.75
CA ASN A 96 -8.97 -19.59 20.85
C ASN A 96 -9.00 -20.08 19.39
N THR A 97 -10.10 -19.80 18.70
CA THR A 97 -10.30 -20.19 17.29
C THR A 97 -9.94 -19.08 16.31
N ALA A 98 -9.45 -17.96 16.80
CA ALA A 98 -9.15 -16.80 15.98
C ALA A 98 -7.99 -17.07 15.02
N PRO A 99 -8.03 -16.50 13.80
CA PRO A 99 -6.96 -16.64 12.83
C PRO A 99 -5.57 -16.28 13.40
N PRO A 100 -4.49 -16.92 12.92
CA PRO A 100 -3.13 -16.71 13.42
C PRO A 100 -2.73 -15.23 13.55
N GLN A 101 -3.17 -14.38 12.62
CA GLN A 101 -2.84 -12.95 12.60
C GLN A 101 -3.35 -12.15 13.82
N TYR A 102 -4.27 -12.71 14.60
CA TYR A 102 -4.82 -12.07 15.80
C TYR A 102 -4.42 -12.79 17.09
N LEU A 103 -3.61 -13.85 17.01
CA LEU A 103 -3.34 -14.75 18.13
C LEU A 103 -2.79 -14.01 19.36
N PHE A 104 -1.75 -13.18 19.19
CA PHE A 104 -1.15 -12.46 20.32
C PHE A 104 -2.06 -11.39 20.90
N ASP A 105 -2.77 -10.63 20.06
CA ASP A 105 -3.68 -9.57 20.51
C ASP A 105 -4.83 -10.18 21.34
N ILE A 106 -5.40 -11.29 20.87
CA ILE A 106 -6.49 -12.00 21.55
C ILE A 106 -6.00 -12.68 22.81
N ASN A 107 -4.86 -13.38 22.79
CA ASN A 107 -4.33 -14.01 23.99
C ASN A 107 -3.97 -12.97 25.07
N LYS A 108 -3.38 -11.84 24.68
CA LYS A 108 -3.11 -10.71 25.59
C LYS A 108 -4.40 -10.21 26.22
N TYR A 109 -5.46 -10.07 25.42
CA TYR A 109 -6.75 -9.60 25.89
C TYR A 109 -7.45 -10.62 26.82
N ILE A 110 -7.51 -11.91 26.46
CA ILE A 110 -8.07 -12.95 27.32
C ILE A 110 -7.35 -12.98 28.68
N MET A 111 -6.01 -12.94 28.66
CA MET A 111 -5.21 -12.95 29.89
C MET A 111 -5.37 -11.69 30.72
N SER A 112 -5.66 -10.53 30.11
CA SER A 112 -5.94 -9.30 30.86
C SER A 112 -7.29 -9.34 31.57
N LYS A 113 -8.23 -10.16 31.08
CA LYS A 113 -9.54 -10.40 31.71
C LYS A 113 -9.47 -11.48 32.80
N ASN A 114 -8.68 -12.53 32.59
CA ASN A 114 -8.49 -13.60 33.56
C ASN A 114 -7.12 -14.27 33.41
N GLU A 115 -6.17 -13.93 34.29
CA GLU A 115 -4.80 -14.47 34.25
C GLU A 115 -4.68 -15.95 34.64
N LYS A 116 -5.71 -16.53 35.27
CA LYS A 116 -5.71 -17.93 35.72
C LYS A 116 -6.18 -18.89 34.62
N LEU A 117 -6.90 -18.36 33.63
CA LEU A 117 -7.52 -19.12 32.56
C LEU A 117 -6.46 -19.80 31.67
N ALA A 118 -6.65 -21.09 31.40
CA ALA A 118 -5.85 -21.77 30.38
C ALA A 118 -6.34 -21.37 28.98
N ILE A 119 -5.43 -21.26 28.02
CA ILE A 119 -5.77 -20.90 26.63
C ILE A 119 -5.27 -22.01 25.72
N LEU A 120 -6.13 -22.55 24.88
CA LEU A 120 -5.79 -23.50 23.81
C LEU A 120 -5.91 -22.82 22.46
N ASN A 121 -4.78 -22.49 21.83
CA ASN A 121 -4.76 -22.00 20.45
C ASN A 121 -4.86 -23.17 19.48
N LEU A 122 -5.62 -22.99 18.40
CA LEU A 122 -5.77 -24.05 17.40
C LEU A 122 -4.59 -24.11 16.43
N TYR A 123 -4.08 -22.96 15.99
CA TYR A 123 -3.27 -22.92 14.77
C TYR A 123 -1.76 -22.92 15.01
N ASP A 124 -1.02 -23.52 14.07
CA ASP A 124 0.44 -23.47 14.00
C ASP A 124 0.90 -22.11 13.48
N LEU A 125 1.25 -21.23 14.41
CA LEU A 125 1.76 -19.91 14.12
C LEU A 125 3.13 -19.96 13.40
N SER A 126 3.97 -20.95 13.67
CA SER A 126 5.27 -21.10 13.02
C SER A 126 5.10 -21.45 11.54
N ALA A 127 4.22 -22.40 11.23
CA ALA A 127 3.88 -22.76 9.85
C ALA A 127 3.26 -21.55 9.11
N TYR A 128 2.34 -20.84 9.76
CA TYR A 128 1.72 -19.63 9.19
C TYR A 128 2.77 -18.54 8.87
N LEU A 129 3.72 -18.30 9.76
CA LEU A 129 4.77 -17.30 9.58
C LEU A 129 5.89 -17.73 8.64
N SER A 130 5.96 -19.00 8.27
CA SER A 130 6.87 -19.49 7.24
C SER A 130 6.30 -19.27 5.83
N ASP A 131 5.00 -19.01 5.72
CA ASP A 131 4.35 -18.68 4.46
C ASP A 131 4.81 -17.31 3.93
N ASN A 132 5.03 -17.23 2.62
CA ASN A 132 5.43 -16.02 1.92
C ASN A 132 4.29 -15.01 1.74
N ARG A 133 3.06 -15.32 2.13
CA ARG A 133 1.96 -14.34 2.16
C ARG A 133 1.99 -13.45 3.40
N ASN A 134 2.70 -13.88 4.46
CA ASN A 134 2.54 -13.34 5.81
C ASN A 134 3.67 -12.41 6.26
N TRP A 135 4.38 -11.76 5.32
CA TRP A 135 5.48 -10.80 5.65
C TRP A 135 5.03 -9.67 6.57
N ASP A 136 3.87 -9.08 6.29
CA ASP A 136 3.31 -7.99 7.08
C ASP A 136 3.09 -8.43 8.53
N TYR A 137 2.50 -9.61 8.71
CA TYR A 137 2.21 -10.13 10.02
C TYR A 137 3.48 -10.52 10.79
N SER A 138 4.46 -11.15 10.12
CA SER A 138 5.78 -11.42 10.69
C SER A 138 6.46 -10.15 11.21
N TYR A 139 6.44 -9.08 10.40
CA TYR A 139 6.98 -7.79 10.83
C TYR A 139 6.22 -7.22 12.03
N ARG A 140 4.88 -7.26 12.00
CA ARG A 140 4.04 -6.77 13.10
C ARG A 140 4.32 -7.46 14.42
N ILE A 141 4.59 -8.77 14.42
CA ILE A 141 4.99 -9.49 15.63
C ILE A 141 6.32 -8.96 16.17
N LEU A 142 7.30 -8.72 15.29
CA LEU A 142 8.60 -8.21 15.71
C LEU A 142 8.50 -6.84 16.37
N VAL A 143 7.62 -5.96 15.88
CA VAL A 143 7.52 -4.58 16.38
C VAL A 143 6.56 -4.41 17.55
N LYS A 144 5.54 -5.27 17.71
CA LYS A 144 4.52 -5.18 18.77
C LYS A 144 4.83 -6.09 19.97
N ASP A 145 5.96 -5.90 20.64
CA ASP A 145 6.40 -6.78 21.75
C ASP A 145 6.37 -6.16 23.15
N ASN A 146 6.14 -4.85 23.27
CA ASN A 146 6.53 -4.07 24.45
C ASN A 146 5.83 -4.38 25.80
N ASP A 147 4.71 -5.12 25.83
CA ASP A 147 3.93 -5.30 27.07
C ASP A 147 3.49 -6.75 27.35
N LEU A 148 4.05 -7.75 26.66
CA LEU A 148 3.70 -9.15 26.91
C LEU A 148 4.35 -9.63 28.22
N LYS A 149 3.61 -10.42 29.01
CA LYS A 149 4.07 -10.97 30.29
C LYS A 149 3.85 -12.48 30.38
N GLY A 150 4.63 -13.14 31.25
CA GLY A 150 4.47 -14.56 31.56
C GLY A 150 4.62 -15.49 30.33
N PRO A 151 3.85 -16.59 30.27
CA PRO A 151 3.94 -17.57 29.18
C PRO A 151 3.72 -16.99 27.78
N LEU A 152 2.90 -15.93 27.65
CA LEU A 152 2.67 -15.29 26.35
C LEU A 152 3.92 -14.55 25.85
N ALA A 153 4.70 -13.96 26.75
CA ALA A 153 5.98 -13.34 26.41
C ALA A 153 7.02 -14.39 25.98
N GLU A 154 7.04 -15.55 26.64
CA GLU A 154 7.92 -16.67 26.26
C GLU A 154 7.55 -17.22 24.88
N TYR A 155 6.25 -17.40 24.61
CA TYR A 155 5.77 -17.84 23.31
C TYR A 155 6.07 -16.80 22.21
N HIS A 156 5.87 -15.51 22.50
CA HIS A 156 6.26 -14.44 21.58
C HIS A 156 7.77 -14.45 21.29
N LYS A 157 8.63 -14.59 22.30
CA LYS A 157 10.09 -14.70 22.11
C LYS A 157 10.47 -15.88 21.21
N LEU A 158 9.84 -17.04 21.40
CA LEU A 158 10.03 -18.20 20.53
C LEU A 158 9.67 -17.87 19.08
N ILE A 159 8.49 -17.30 18.85
CA ILE A 159 8.02 -16.95 17.51
C ILE A 159 8.88 -15.84 16.88
N ALA A 160 9.24 -14.81 17.64
CA ALA A 160 10.14 -13.75 17.21
C ALA A 160 11.52 -14.30 16.83
N SER A 161 12.02 -15.34 17.50
CA SER A 161 13.29 -15.98 17.12
C SER A 161 13.22 -16.65 15.73
N ILE A 162 12.09 -17.26 15.40
CA ILE A 162 11.83 -17.87 14.09
C ILE A 162 11.81 -16.79 13.00
N ILE A 163 11.08 -15.70 13.25
CA ILE A 163 11.00 -14.58 12.32
C ILE A 163 12.39 -13.93 12.14
N ASN A 164 13.13 -13.69 13.23
CA ASN A 164 14.48 -13.12 13.15
C ASN A 164 15.45 -14.00 12.36
N LYS A 165 15.34 -15.32 12.47
CA LYS A 165 16.12 -16.25 11.62
C LYS A 165 15.76 -16.05 10.15
N ARG A 166 14.47 -15.94 9.83
CA ARG A 166 13.98 -15.67 8.46
C ARG A 166 14.49 -14.33 7.94
N VAL A 167 14.43 -13.26 8.74
CA VAL A 167 14.98 -11.94 8.42
C VAL A 167 16.45 -12.06 8.02
N LYS A 168 17.29 -12.68 8.87
CA LYS A 168 18.71 -12.89 8.58
C LYS A 168 18.95 -13.67 7.29
N THR A 169 18.18 -14.75 7.06
CA THR A 169 18.30 -15.54 5.82
C THR A 169 17.96 -14.72 4.57
N VAL A 170 16.89 -13.91 4.63
CA VAL A 170 16.48 -13.05 3.51
C VAL A 170 17.52 -11.95 3.25
N LEU A 171 17.97 -11.25 4.29
CA LEU A 171 18.98 -10.19 4.15
C LEU A 171 20.31 -10.75 3.65
N ALA A 172 20.76 -11.90 4.16
CA ALA A 172 21.97 -12.55 3.66
C ALA A 172 21.84 -12.95 2.16
N LYS A 173 20.65 -13.36 1.72
CA LYS A 173 20.39 -13.62 0.29
C LYS A 173 20.52 -12.33 -0.53
N ILE A 174 19.93 -11.23 -0.09
CA ILE A 174 20.03 -9.93 -0.77
C ILE A 174 21.49 -9.48 -0.85
N GLU A 175 22.20 -9.55 0.28
CA GLU A 175 23.62 -9.19 0.37
C GLU A 175 24.50 -10.06 -0.54
N SER A 176 24.22 -11.37 -0.64
CA SER A 176 24.96 -12.28 -1.52
C SER A 176 24.80 -12.00 -3.01
N GLN A 177 23.76 -11.25 -3.39
CA GLN A 177 23.50 -10.84 -4.78
C GLN A 177 24.15 -9.49 -5.12
N ARG A 178 24.74 -8.81 -4.14
CA ARG A 178 25.31 -7.48 -4.29
C ARG A 178 26.66 -7.54 -5.01
N VAL A 179 26.82 -6.71 -6.03
CA VAL A 179 28.07 -6.60 -6.80
C VAL A 179 28.95 -5.44 -6.31
N VAL A 180 28.34 -4.39 -5.75
CA VAL A 180 29.00 -3.15 -5.31
C VAL A 180 28.72 -2.89 -3.84
N SER A 181 29.71 -2.43 -3.09
CA SER A 181 29.53 -2.19 -1.66
C SER A 181 28.63 -0.96 -1.38
N PRO A 182 27.89 -0.93 -0.27
CA PRO A 182 27.11 0.25 0.14
C PRO A 182 27.96 1.52 0.27
N SER A 183 29.21 1.40 0.71
CA SER A 183 30.16 2.51 0.84
C SER A 183 30.54 3.10 -0.52
N GLU A 184 30.83 2.26 -1.52
CA GLU A 184 31.14 2.74 -2.88
C GLU A 184 29.95 3.49 -3.49
N ILE A 185 28.73 2.96 -3.30
CA ILE A 185 27.51 3.65 -3.76
C ILE A 185 27.32 4.97 -3.02
N LEU A 186 27.52 5.00 -1.70
CA LEU A 186 27.40 6.23 -0.92
C LEU A 186 28.37 7.31 -1.42
N GLU A 187 29.65 6.98 -1.60
CA GLU A 187 30.67 7.91 -2.11
C GLU A 187 30.30 8.46 -3.49
N GLU A 188 29.75 7.60 -4.37
CA GLU A 188 29.28 8.04 -5.69
C GLU A 188 28.06 8.95 -5.60
N LEU A 189 27.08 8.64 -4.76
CA LEU A 189 25.89 9.49 -4.58
C LEU A 189 26.23 10.84 -3.95
N GLU A 190 27.19 10.88 -3.02
CA GLU A 190 27.71 12.11 -2.44
C GLU A 190 28.46 12.95 -3.49
N ARG A 191 29.30 12.32 -4.33
CA ARG A 191 29.99 12.97 -5.44
C ARG A 191 29.03 13.53 -6.49
N GLU A 192 28.05 12.73 -6.92
CA GLU A 192 27.01 13.09 -7.89
C GLU A 192 25.92 13.98 -7.30
N GLN A 193 25.95 14.20 -5.98
CA GLN A 193 25.07 15.11 -5.29
C GLN A 193 23.59 14.77 -5.52
N CYS A 194 23.22 13.49 -5.46
CA CYS A 194 21.85 13.04 -5.73
C CYS A 194 21.46 11.84 -4.87
N CYS A 195 20.17 11.58 -4.74
CA CYS A 195 19.70 10.39 -4.05
C CYS A 195 19.79 9.16 -4.97
N LEU A 196 19.70 7.95 -4.40
CA LEU A 196 19.82 6.70 -5.16
C LEU A 196 18.77 6.63 -6.30
N GLY A 197 17.53 7.05 -6.06
CA GLY A 197 16.49 7.01 -7.07
C GLY A 197 16.69 7.98 -8.25
N GLU A 198 17.33 9.13 -7.99
CA GLU A 198 17.74 10.08 -9.03
C GLU A 198 18.93 9.55 -9.83
N TYR A 199 19.92 9.00 -9.14
CA TYR A 199 21.08 8.37 -9.76
C TYR A 199 20.66 7.25 -10.71
N LEU A 200 19.84 6.31 -10.25
CA LEU A 200 19.33 5.21 -11.06
C LEU A 200 18.53 5.69 -12.27
N ASN A 201 17.75 6.77 -12.12
CA ASN A 201 17.04 7.36 -13.26
C ASN A 201 18.02 7.94 -14.29
N LYS A 202 19.04 8.71 -13.85
CA LYS A 202 20.06 9.28 -14.73
C LYS A 202 20.82 8.18 -15.49
N GLU A 203 21.24 7.11 -14.80
CA GLU A 203 21.90 5.98 -15.43
C GLU A 203 20.99 5.26 -16.44
N PHE A 204 19.72 5.07 -16.08
CA PHE A 204 18.74 4.50 -17.00
C PHE A 204 18.57 5.36 -18.26
N GLU A 205 18.43 6.68 -18.14
CA GLU A 205 18.32 7.58 -19.29
C GLU A 205 19.58 7.58 -20.17
N LYS A 206 20.78 7.56 -19.56
CA LYS A 206 22.04 7.41 -20.32
C LYS A 206 22.00 6.15 -21.18
N ILE A 207 21.53 5.03 -20.62
CA ILE A 207 21.43 3.76 -21.34
C ILE A 207 20.42 3.84 -22.47
N VAL A 208 19.26 4.48 -22.28
CA VAL A 208 18.23 4.65 -23.33
C VAL A 208 18.81 5.25 -24.62
N HIS A 209 19.87 6.06 -24.51
CA HIS A 209 20.54 6.71 -25.64
C HIS A 209 21.73 5.94 -26.24
N LEU A 210 22.08 4.74 -25.76
CA LEU A 210 23.23 3.94 -26.23
C LEU A 210 23.03 3.22 -27.59
N GLY A 211 21.94 3.46 -28.30
CA GLY A 211 21.69 2.86 -29.62
C GLY A 211 21.55 1.32 -29.58
N GLU A 212 22.51 0.60 -30.16
CA GLU A 212 22.52 -0.87 -30.23
C GLU A 212 22.94 -1.54 -28.91
N ASN A 213 23.73 -0.86 -28.08
CA ASN A 213 24.27 -1.41 -26.82
C ASN A 213 23.30 -1.30 -25.62
N ARG A 214 22.02 -0.99 -25.87
CA ARG A 214 21.04 -0.74 -24.80
C ARG A 214 20.77 -1.96 -23.94
N ILE A 215 20.65 -3.14 -24.56
CA ILE A 215 20.39 -4.39 -23.83
C ILE A 215 21.52 -4.64 -22.84
N GLU A 216 22.78 -4.60 -23.28
CA GLU A 216 23.95 -4.79 -22.41
C GLU A 216 24.01 -3.74 -21.30
N GLY A 217 23.83 -2.45 -21.63
CA GLY A 217 23.83 -1.38 -20.63
C GLY A 217 22.77 -1.58 -19.53
N PHE A 218 21.55 -2.00 -19.90
CA PHE A 218 20.51 -2.30 -18.92
C PHE A 218 20.85 -3.51 -18.07
N LEU A 219 21.46 -4.55 -18.64
CA LEU A 219 21.89 -5.71 -17.87
C LEU A 219 23.01 -5.33 -16.89
N THR A 220 24.01 -4.56 -17.31
CA THR A 220 25.06 -4.05 -16.41
C THR A 220 24.47 -3.26 -15.24
N LEU A 221 23.51 -2.37 -15.51
CA LEU A 221 22.83 -1.63 -14.45
C LEU A 221 22.04 -2.55 -13.51
N ALA A 222 21.36 -3.56 -14.05
CA ALA A 222 20.59 -4.53 -13.28
C ALA A 222 21.46 -5.49 -12.45
N GLU A 223 22.63 -5.91 -12.94
CA GLU A 223 23.58 -6.69 -12.14
C GLU A 223 24.17 -5.83 -11.01
N ARG A 224 24.44 -4.56 -11.30
CA ARG A 224 24.93 -3.63 -10.28
C ARG A 224 23.89 -3.32 -9.20
N PHE A 225 22.63 -3.18 -9.58
CA PHE A 225 21.51 -2.92 -8.67
C PHE A 225 20.37 -3.93 -8.87
N PRO A 226 20.49 -5.17 -8.33
CA PRO A 226 19.53 -6.25 -8.57
C PRO A 226 18.07 -5.94 -8.19
N PHE A 227 17.85 -5.03 -7.24
CA PHE A 227 16.50 -4.59 -6.86
C PHE A 227 15.83 -3.71 -7.92
N PHE A 228 16.59 -3.03 -8.78
CA PHE A 228 16.13 -2.10 -9.81
C PHE A 228 15.68 -2.85 -11.07
N THR A 229 14.60 -3.62 -10.95
CA THR A 229 14.13 -4.54 -12.00
C THR A 229 13.69 -3.87 -13.30
N ILE A 230 13.44 -2.56 -13.28
CA ILE A 230 13.06 -1.77 -14.45
C ILE A 230 14.09 -1.95 -15.58
N ALA A 231 15.38 -2.04 -15.25
CA ALA A 231 16.43 -2.30 -16.22
C ALA A 231 16.30 -3.68 -16.90
N ARG A 232 15.99 -4.75 -16.15
CA ARG A 232 15.76 -6.08 -16.74
C ARG A 232 14.49 -6.13 -17.58
N ASP A 233 13.44 -5.43 -17.14
CA ASP A 233 12.19 -5.31 -17.87
C ASP A 233 12.37 -4.56 -19.20
N ALA A 234 13.21 -3.52 -19.20
CA ALA A 234 13.61 -2.81 -20.41
C ALA A 234 14.39 -3.72 -21.37
N ALA A 235 15.39 -4.44 -20.87
CA ALA A 235 16.16 -5.40 -21.67
C ALA A 235 15.26 -6.50 -22.27
N ALA A 236 14.38 -7.10 -21.46
CA ALA A 236 13.41 -8.09 -21.92
C ALA A 236 12.50 -7.51 -23.01
N THR A 237 11.99 -6.29 -22.82
CA THR A 237 11.14 -5.60 -23.81
C THR A 237 11.85 -5.45 -25.15
N LEU A 238 13.13 -5.06 -25.15
CA LEU A 238 13.92 -4.93 -26.39
C LEU A 238 14.16 -6.30 -27.06
N LEU A 239 14.50 -7.33 -26.29
CA LEU A 239 14.70 -8.68 -26.81
C LEU A 239 13.43 -9.27 -27.44
N ILE A 240 12.25 -9.00 -26.88
CA ILE A 240 10.98 -9.41 -27.47
C ILE A 240 10.75 -8.74 -28.82
N LYS A 241 11.10 -7.46 -28.96
CA LYS A 241 11.01 -6.75 -30.25
C LYS A 241 11.97 -7.31 -31.30
N GLU A 242 13.10 -7.89 -30.87
CA GLU A 242 14.05 -8.63 -31.72
C GLU A 242 13.62 -10.08 -31.99
N GLY A 243 12.51 -10.56 -31.40
CA GLY A 243 12.05 -11.95 -31.51
C GLY A 243 12.87 -12.95 -30.68
N LYS A 244 13.73 -12.49 -29.76
CA LYS A 244 14.59 -13.30 -28.89
C LYS A 244 13.87 -13.65 -27.58
N PHE A 245 12.79 -14.43 -27.68
CA PHE A 245 11.93 -14.74 -26.54
C PHE A 245 12.66 -15.45 -25.39
N GLN A 246 13.50 -16.44 -25.71
CA GLN A 246 14.23 -17.23 -24.71
C GLN A 246 15.25 -16.36 -23.94
N ASP A 247 15.93 -15.45 -24.64
CA ASP A 247 16.83 -14.50 -24.00
C ASP A 247 16.06 -13.55 -23.08
N ALA A 248 14.87 -13.09 -23.50
CA ALA A 248 14.00 -12.26 -22.67
C ALA A 248 13.61 -12.95 -21.34
N VAL A 249 13.26 -14.24 -21.38
CA VAL A 249 13.02 -15.05 -20.17
C VAL A 249 14.28 -15.10 -19.30
N LYS A 250 15.43 -15.41 -19.89
CA LYS A 250 16.71 -15.56 -19.18
C LYS A 250 17.10 -14.27 -18.45
N VAL A 251 17.00 -13.12 -19.12
CA VAL A 251 17.40 -11.84 -18.52
C VAL A 251 16.41 -11.35 -17.47
N PHE A 252 15.13 -11.72 -17.56
CA PHE A 252 14.11 -11.30 -16.60
C PHE A 252 14.03 -12.22 -15.36
N LYS A 253 14.49 -13.47 -15.46
CA LYS A 253 14.43 -14.45 -14.36
C LYS A 253 14.99 -13.95 -13.02
N PRO A 254 16.13 -13.24 -12.96
CA PRO A 254 16.63 -12.70 -11.69
C PRO A 254 15.67 -11.69 -11.02
N SER A 255 14.83 -10.98 -11.79
CA SER A 255 13.80 -10.10 -11.22
C SER A 255 12.75 -10.87 -10.43
N LEU A 256 12.39 -12.07 -10.87
CA LEU A 256 11.47 -12.94 -10.13
C LEU A 256 12.14 -13.51 -8.88
N ASP A 257 13.42 -13.86 -8.94
CA ASP A 257 14.15 -14.37 -7.76
C ASP A 257 14.34 -13.29 -6.68
N MET A 258 14.39 -12.02 -7.09
CA MET A 258 14.40 -10.85 -6.21
C MET A 258 13.00 -10.53 -5.65
N TYR A 259 11.93 -10.71 -6.44
CA TYR A 259 10.56 -10.40 -6.04
C TYR A 259 9.62 -11.60 -6.27
N PRO A 260 9.81 -12.71 -5.55
CA PRO A 260 9.13 -13.98 -5.83
C PRO A 260 7.62 -13.91 -5.55
N CYS A 261 7.18 -12.96 -4.72
CA CYS A 261 5.79 -12.79 -4.33
C CYS A 261 5.11 -11.62 -5.08
N CYS A 262 5.82 -10.92 -5.97
CA CYS A 262 5.25 -9.78 -6.68
C CYS A 262 4.40 -10.27 -7.85
N ARG A 263 3.10 -9.95 -7.82
CA ARG A 263 2.17 -10.32 -8.90
C ARG A 263 2.62 -9.87 -10.27
N PHE A 264 3.19 -8.67 -10.38
CA PHE A 264 3.60 -8.11 -11.66
C PHE A 264 4.82 -8.83 -12.23
N SER A 265 5.77 -9.22 -11.38
CA SER A 265 6.92 -10.05 -11.78
C SER A 265 6.46 -11.45 -12.21
N LEU A 266 5.55 -12.07 -11.47
CA LEU A 266 4.95 -13.37 -11.80
C LEU A 266 4.16 -13.32 -13.11
N GLN A 267 3.33 -12.29 -13.31
CA GLN A 267 2.59 -12.07 -14.53
C GLN A 267 3.53 -11.89 -15.74
N LYS A 268 4.53 -11.01 -15.64
CA LYS A 268 5.50 -10.78 -16.72
C LYS A 268 6.27 -12.06 -17.06
N MET A 269 6.70 -12.82 -16.05
CA MET A 269 7.35 -14.10 -16.27
C MET A 269 6.40 -15.09 -16.98
N ALA A 270 5.15 -15.18 -16.56
CA ALA A 270 4.16 -16.04 -17.20
C ALA A 270 3.98 -15.66 -18.68
N GLU A 271 3.83 -14.37 -18.99
CA GLU A 271 3.71 -13.86 -20.36
C GLU A 271 4.96 -14.21 -21.20
N LEU A 272 6.17 -14.00 -20.67
CA LEU A 272 7.42 -14.32 -21.36
C LEU A 272 7.56 -15.83 -21.63
N GLN A 273 7.22 -16.68 -20.65
CA GLN A 273 7.23 -18.14 -20.80
C GLN A 273 6.21 -18.60 -21.86
N ALA A 274 5.03 -17.97 -21.89
CA ALA A 274 4.01 -18.24 -22.91
C ALA A 274 4.53 -17.92 -24.32
N LEU A 275 5.18 -16.75 -24.49
CA LEU A 275 5.79 -16.36 -25.77
C LEU A 275 6.92 -17.30 -26.21
N CYS A 276 7.59 -17.96 -25.26
CA CYS A 276 8.61 -18.99 -25.51
C CYS A 276 8.04 -20.37 -25.82
N GLY A 277 6.72 -20.58 -25.71
CA GLY A 277 6.08 -21.89 -25.83
C GLY A 277 6.15 -22.76 -24.57
N ASN A 278 6.67 -22.23 -23.45
CA ASN A 278 6.78 -22.94 -22.17
C ASN A 278 5.49 -22.80 -21.35
N PHE A 279 4.39 -23.37 -21.85
CA PHE A 279 3.05 -23.17 -21.27
C PHE A 279 2.91 -23.69 -19.84
N GLU A 280 3.57 -24.79 -19.49
CA GLU A 280 3.51 -25.34 -18.13
C GLU A 280 4.18 -24.43 -17.10
N GLU A 281 5.31 -23.81 -17.47
CA GLU A 281 5.95 -22.81 -16.63
C GLU A 281 5.10 -21.54 -16.52
N SER A 282 4.47 -21.14 -17.63
CA SER A 282 3.55 -20.00 -17.64
C SER A 282 2.37 -20.21 -16.68
N LYS A 283 1.69 -21.37 -16.75
CA LYS A 283 0.62 -21.76 -15.82
C LYS A 283 1.10 -21.78 -14.37
N ARG A 284 2.30 -22.29 -14.09
CA ARG A 284 2.86 -22.30 -12.73
C ARG A 284 2.99 -20.88 -12.18
N ASN A 285 3.56 -19.96 -12.95
CA ASN A 285 3.71 -18.55 -12.55
C ASN A 285 2.34 -17.86 -12.35
N ILE A 286 1.31 -18.22 -13.15
CA ILE A 286 -0.06 -17.72 -12.96
C ILE A 286 -0.66 -18.26 -11.67
N CYS A 287 -0.58 -19.57 -11.42
CA CYS A 287 -1.06 -20.19 -10.20
C CYS A 287 -0.39 -19.59 -8.96
N GLU A 288 0.93 -19.36 -9.02
CA GLU A 288 1.67 -18.70 -7.95
C GLU A 288 1.24 -17.23 -7.78
N GLY A 289 1.02 -16.49 -8.87
CA GLY A 289 0.46 -15.14 -8.83
C GLY A 289 -0.92 -15.09 -8.17
N LEU A 290 -1.82 -15.99 -8.56
CA LEU A 290 -3.17 -16.10 -8.00
C LEU A 290 -3.17 -16.63 -6.56
N PHE A 291 -2.14 -17.37 -6.15
CA PHE A 291 -1.96 -17.74 -4.74
C PHE A 291 -1.72 -16.52 -3.84
N PHE A 292 -0.96 -15.52 -4.32
CA PHE A 292 -0.73 -14.27 -3.61
C PHE A 292 -1.85 -13.24 -3.83
N PHE A 293 -2.47 -13.24 -5.01
CA PHE A 293 -3.48 -12.25 -5.44
C PHE A 293 -4.66 -12.96 -6.13
N PRO A 294 -5.51 -13.66 -5.38
CA PRO A 294 -6.57 -14.50 -5.93
C PRO A 294 -7.59 -13.75 -6.79
N ASN A 295 -7.76 -12.45 -6.54
CA ASN A 295 -8.70 -11.58 -7.24
C ASN A 295 -8.06 -10.79 -8.40
N SER A 296 -6.83 -11.12 -8.81
CA SER A 296 -6.17 -10.39 -9.92
C SER A 296 -6.89 -10.66 -11.24
N LEU A 297 -7.46 -9.61 -11.85
CA LEU A 297 -8.14 -9.74 -13.13
C LEU A 297 -7.17 -10.15 -14.24
N GLU A 298 -5.99 -9.54 -14.31
CA GLU A 298 -5.02 -9.79 -15.38
C GLU A 298 -4.47 -11.21 -15.36
N LEU A 299 -4.24 -11.79 -14.18
CA LEU A 299 -3.79 -13.18 -14.07
C LEU A 299 -4.88 -14.16 -14.50
N ASN A 300 -6.14 -13.88 -14.13
CA ASN A 300 -7.29 -14.67 -14.57
C ASN A 300 -7.52 -14.56 -16.09
N GLU A 301 -7.40 -13.36 -16.66
CA GLU A 301 -7.46 -13.15 -18.11
C GLU A 301 -6.31 -13.84 -18.84
N LEU A 302 -5.08 -13.77 -18.31
CA LEU A 302 -3.93 -14.45 -18.87
C LEU A 302 -4.12 -15.97 -18.84
N SER A 303 -4.68 -16.53 -17.76
CA SER A 303 -5.04 -17.96 -17.69
C SER A 303 -5.99 -18.35 -18.81
N LYS A 304 -7.06 -17.56 -19.03
CA LYS A 304 -8.03 -17.77 -20.11
C LYS A 304 -7.37 -17.66 -21.49
N ASP A 305 -6.51 -16.66 -21.70
CA ASP A 305 -5.78 -16.49 -22.95
C ASP A 305 -4.89 -17.70 -23.24
N LEU A 306 -4.25 -18.29 -22.23
CA LEU A 306 -3.46 -19.52 -22.39
C LEU A 306 -4.31 -20.75 -22.72
N GLU A 307 -5.43 -20.94 -22.02
CA GLU A 307 -6.36 -22.05 -22.27
C GLU A 307 -6.92 -22.02 -23.70
N LEU A 308 -7.15 -20.81 -24.24
CA LEU A 308 -7.62 -20.58 -25.60
C LEU A 308 -6.50 -20.50 -26.66
N GLY A 309 -5.22 -20.57 -26.25
CA GLY A 309 -4.07 -20.44 -27.15
C GLY A 309 -3.88 -19.03 -27.75
N ASN A 310 -4.43 -17.99 -27.14
CA ASN A 310 -4.42 -16.60 -27.62
C ASN A 310 -3.09 -15.87 -27.35
N LEU A 311 -1.98 -16.42 -27.85
CA LEU A 311 -0.65 -15.79 -27.73
C LEU A 311 -0.54 -14.44 -28.47
N ARG A 312 -1.43 -14.18 -29.44
CA ARG A 312 -1.43 -12.94 -30.22
C ARG A 312 -1.64 -11.72 -29.34
N ARG A 313 -2.52 -11.80 -28.33
CA ARG A 313 -2.77 -10.69 -27.39
C ARG A 313 -1.54 -10.39 -26.56
N ILE A 314 -0.90 -11.41 -25.98
CA ILE A 314 0.34 -11.29 -25.19
C ILE A 314 1.45 -10.66 -26.04
N ARG A 315 1.65 -11.17 -27.27
CA ARG A 315 2.68 -10.64 -28.18
C ARG A 315 2.41 -9.18 -28.57
N LYS A 316 1.15 -8.84 -28.87
CA LYS A 316 0.75 -7.45 -29.18
C LYS A 316 1.03 -6.53 -28.00
N LYS A 317 0.72 -6.95 -26.77
CA LYS A 317 1.00 -6.20 -25.54
C LYS A 317 2.50 -5.89 -25.44
N TRP A 318 3.37 -6.90 -25.48
CA TRP A 318 4.81 -6.70 -25.36
C TRP A 318 5.43 -5.86 -26.49
N ASN A 319 4.98 -6.06 -27.73
CA ASN A 319 5.46 -5.26 -28.87
C ASN A 319 5.08 -3.78 -28.77
N ALA A 320 3.96 -3.46 -28.10
CA ALA A 320 3.50 -2.09 -27.90
C ALA A 320 4.25 -1.35 -26.78
N ARG A 321 4.94 -2.07 -25.88
CA ARG A 321 5.70 -1.46 -24.78
C ARG A 321 6.87 -0.65 -25.33
N GLU A 322 7.12 0.52 -24.76
CA GLU A 322 8.24 1.38 -25.14
C GLU A 322 9.13 1.62 -23.92
N VAL A 323 10.45 1.54 -24.12
CA VAL A 323 11.42 1.84 -23.06
C VAL A 323 11.73 3.33 -23.13
N ARG A 324 11.20 4.10 -22.18
CA ARG A 324 11.33 5.58 -22.10
C ARG A 324 11.03 6.27 -23.43
N PRO A 325 9.76 6.22 -23.89
CA PRO A 325 9.41 6.82 -25.17
C PRO A 325 9.64 8.33 -25.17
N VAL A 326 10.15 8.88 -26.27
CA VAL A 326 10.47 10.33 -26.35
C VAL A 326 9.28 11.19 -25.91
N LEU A 327 9.53 12.18 -25.07
CA LEU A 327 8.53 13.16 -24.66
C LEU A 327 7.96 13.87 -25.89
N LYS A 328 6.65 13.78 -26.07
CA LYS A 328 5.92 14.44 -27.15
C LYS A 328 4.94 15.41 -26.54
N LYS A 329 5.07 16.69 -26.94
CA LYS A 329 4.10 17.69 -26.54
C LYS A 329 2.70 17.28 -26.97
N ARG A 330 1.71 17.51 -26.12
CA ARG A 330 0.32 17.16 -26.37
C ARG A 330 -0.63 18.25 -25.89
N LYS A 331 -1.78 18.36 -26.54
CA LYS A 331 -2.91 19.11 -25.97
C LYS A 331 -3.48 18.28 -24.82
N VAL A 332 -3.78 18.94 -23.70
CA VAL A 332 -4.32 18.30 -22.51
C VAL A 332 -5.73 18.81 -22.26
N SER A 333 -6.65 17.90 -21.96
CA SER A 333 -7.89 18.17 -21.22
C SER A 333 -7.81 17.46 -19.88
N LEU A 334 -8.55 17.92 -18.88
CA LEU A 334 -8.46 17.44 -17.51
C LEU A 334 -9.84 17.02 -16.98
N ARG A 335 -9.93 15.79 -16.47
CA ARG A 335 -11.02 15.32 -15.63
C ARG A 335 -10.53 15.30 -14.18
N CYS A 336 -11.17 16.06 -13.30
CA CYS A 336 -10.90 16.01 -11.87
C CYS A 336 -11.91 15.06 -11.22
N ALA A 337 -11.47 14.05 -10.48
CA ALA A 337 -12.38 13.06 -9.88
C ALA A 337 -12.09 12.88 -8.40
N VAL A 338 -13.10 13.16 -7.56
CA VAL A 338 -13.01 13.02 -6.10
C VAL A 338 -14.12 12.15 -5.52
N PRO A 339 -13.80 11.00 -4.92
CA PRO A 339 -14.70 10.29 -4.03
C PRO A 339 -14.79 10.97 -2.66
N VAL A 340 -15.99 11.33 -2.24
CA VAL A 340 -16.25 11.97 -0.95
C VAL A 340 -17.65 11.65 -0.44
N TRP A 341 -17.73 11.07 0.75
CA TRP A 341 -19.00 10.74 1.40
C TRP A 341 -18.86 10.84 2.92
N GLY A 342 -19.98 11.02 3.60
CA GLY A 342 -20.04 11.29 5.02
C GLY A 342 -19.74 12.76 5.33
N GLU A 343 -20.61 13.35 6.15
CA GLU A 343 -20.62 14.78 6.49
C GLU A 343 -19.23 15.35 6.86
N LYS A 344 -18.45 14.62 7.69
CA LYS A 344 -17.10 15.07 8.08
C LYS A 344 -16.16 15.21 6.89
N PHE A 345 -16.15 14.25 5.96
CA PHE A 345 -15.25 14.29 4.80
C PHE A 345 -15.77 15.25 3.74
N ILE A 346 -17.09 15.36 3.55
CA ILE A 346 -17.69 16.38 2.68
C ILE A 346 -17.27 17.77 3.16
N LYS A 347 -17.37 18.05 4.46
CA LYS A 347 -16.94 19.33 5.02
C LYS A 347 -15.45 19.62 4.79
N ILE A 348 -14.57 18.66 5.11
CA ILE A 348 -13.12 18.82 4.89
C ILE A 348 -12.83 19.08 3.41
N PHE A 349 -13.48 18.32 2.51
CA PHE A 349 -13.32 18.50 1.09
C PHE A 349 -13.76 19.89 0.64
N MET A 350 -14.99 20.30 0.96
CA MET A 350 -15.56 21.55 0.49
C MET A 350 -14.82 22.76 1.06
N GLU A 351 -14.49 22.76 2.35
CA GLU A 351 -13.88 23.92 3.02
C GLU A 351 -12.38 24.05 2.78
N LEU A 352 -11.64 22.93 2.74
CA LEU A 352 -10.18 22.93 2.65
C LEU A 352 -9.66 22.47 1.28
N CYS A 353 -10.00 21.25 0.85
CA CYS A 353 -9.48 20.68 -0.39
C CYS A 353 -9.92 21.50 -1.61
N LEU A 354 -11.22 21.60 -1.84
CA LEU A 354 -11.81 22.40 -2.91
C LEU A 354 -11.47 23.88 -2.73
N GLY A 355 -11.49 24.40 -1.50
CA GLY A 355 -11.04 25.76 -1.19
C GLY A 355 -9.63 26.06 -1.72
N SER A 356 -8.68 25.12 -1.58
CA SER A 356 -7.31 25.25 -2.10
C SER A 356 -7.22 25.10 -3.63
N LEU A 357 -8.05 24.24 -4.22
CA LEU A 357 -8.17 24.06 -5.66
C LEU A 357 -8.82 25.25 -6.37
N LEU A 358 -9.62 26.04 -5.65
CA LEU A 358 -10.24 27.28 -6.14
C LEU A 358 -9.32 28.51 -6.00
N SER A 359 -8.09 28.35 -5.51
CA SER A 359 -7.08 29.43 -5.53
C SER A 359 -6.76 29.88 -6.96
N SER A 360 -6.35 31.14 -7.11
CA SER A 360 -6.24 31.80 -8.41
C SER A 360 -5.32 31.09 -9.42
N GLY A 361 -4.32 30.33 -8.96
CA GLY A 361 -3.38 29.57 -9.79
C GLY A 361 -3.81 28.15 -10.15
N ASN A 362 -4.91 27.63 -9.57
CA ASN A 362 -5.41 26.27 -9.77
C ASN A 362 -6.60 26.26 -10.76
N ILE A 363 -7.77 25.73 -10.38
CA ILE A 363 -8.91 25.54 -11.29
C ILE A 363 -9.34 26.83 -12.02
N PRO A 364 -9.41 28.01 -11.38
CA PRO A 364 -9.70 29.27 -12.06
C PRO A 364 -8.68 29.69 -13.13
N TYR A 365 -7.40 29.35 -12.95
CA TYR A 365 -6.37 29.62 -13.96
C TYR A 365 -6.47 28.65 -15.13
N THR A 366 -6.70 27.38 -14.83
CA THR A 366 -6.60 26.29 -15.79
C THR A 366 -7.86 26.18 -16.64
N SER A 367 -9.06 26.42 -16.09
CA SER A 367 -10.34 26.47 -16.84
C SER A 367 -10.33 27.47 -18.00
N LYS A 368 -9.54 28.55 -17.91
CA LYS A 368 -9.40 29.56 -18.97
C LYS A 368 -8.54 29.09 -20.15
N ARG A 369 -7.83 27.96 -20.02
CA ARG A 369 -6.82 27.49 -20.98
C ARG A 369 -7.04 26.05 -21.43
N TYR A 370 -7.62 25.24 -20.56
CA TYR A 370 -7.81 23.81 -20.76
C TYR A 370 -9.30 23.50 -20.71
N ASP A 371 -9.68 22.43 -21.41
CA ASP A 371 -10.99 21.82 -21.22
C ASP A 371 -10.95 21.01 -19.92
N ILE A 372 -11.76 21.41 -18.95
CA ILE A 372 -11.77 20.85 -17.60
C ILE A 372 -13.20 20.49 -17.21
N CYS A 373 -13.37 19.30 -16.65
CA CYS A 373 -14.59 18.91 -15.95
C CYS A 373 -14.27 18.40 -14.54
N PHE A 374 -15.23 18.49 -13.64
CA PHE A 374 -15.10 18.07 -12.26
C PHE A 374 -16.19 17.06 -11.90
N GLU A 375 -15.81 15.94 -11.32
CA GLU A 375 -16.69 14.87 -10.88
C GLU A 375 -16.55 14.67 -9.38
N ILE A 376 -17.67 14.73 -8.67
CA ILE A 376 -17.75 14.45 -7.24
C ILE A 376 -18.59 13.19 -7.08
N TYR A 377 -17.98 12.14 -6.56
CA TYR A 377 -18.63 10.86 -6.30
C TYR A 377 -19.08 10.82 -4.85
N SER A 378 -20.38 10.68 -4.63
CA SER A 378 -21.00 10.65 -3.30
C SER A 378 -22.27 9.78 -3.34
N TYR A 379 -22.95 9.60 -2.21
CA TYR A 379 -24.28 9.00 -2.25
C TYR A 379 -25.33 10.04 -2.65
N GLU A 380 -26.34 9.64 -3.43
CA GLU A 380 -27.37 10.56 -3.92
C GLU A 380 -28.03 11.40 -2.80
N ASN A 381 -28.25 10.80 -1.63
CA ASN A 381 -28.82 11.49 -0.47
C ASN A 381 -27.91 12.56 0.18
N GLU A 382 -26.63 12.62 -0.21
CA GLU A 382 -25.66 13.62 0.26
C GLU A 382 -25.45 14.77 -0.73
N PHE A 383 -26.05 14.71 -1.93
CA PHE A 383 -25.85 15.72 -2.97
C PHE A 383 -26.29 17.12 -2.55
N ASP A 384 -27.41 17.24 -1.85
CA ASP A 384 -27.90 18.55 -1.39
C ASP A 384 -27.01 19.15 -0.30
N ILE A 385 -26.37 18.31 0.52
CA ILE A 385 -25.35 18.76 1.49
C ILE A 385 -24.18 19.36 0.73
N ILE A 386 -23.66 18.69 -0.31
CA ILE A 386 -22.56 19.20 -1.13
C ILE A 386 -22.93 20.54 -1.79
N ARG A 387 -24.12 20.63 -2.39
CA ARG A 387 -24.60 21.86 -3.06
C ARG A 387 -24.79 23.03 -2.11
N SER A 388 -24.99 22.78 -0.81
CA SER A 388 -25.20 23.83 0.19
C SER A 388 -23.94 24.64 0.52
N TYR A 389 -22.75 24.14 0.17
CA TYR A 389 -21.49 24.84 0.41
C TYR A 389 -21.23 25.94 -0.63
N PRO A 390 -20.77 27.14 -0.23
CA PRO A 390 -20.46 28.23 -1.17
C PRO A 390 -19.44 27.84 -2.25
N GLN A 391 -18.51 26.94 -1.94
CA GLN A 391 -17.49 26.48 -2.86
C GLN A 391 -18.07 25.70 -4.05
N TRP A 392 -19.25 25.08 -3.89
CA TRP A 392 -19.98 24.45 -5.00
C TRP A 392 -20.36 25.47 -6.07
N GLU A 393 -20.94 26.60 -5.66
CA GLU A 393 -21.34 27.66 -6.60
C GLU A 393 -20.14 28.23 -7.35
N ILE A 394 -19.03 28.46 -6.63
CA ILE A 394 -17.78 28.95 -7.24
C ILE A 394 -17.27 27.95 -8.27
N LEU A 395 -17.13 26.67 -7.91
CA LEU A 395 -16.65 25.63 -8.82
C LEU A 395 -17.54 25.52 -10.07
N ASN A 396 -18.85 25.45 -9.88
CA ASN A 396 -19.83 25.29 -10.95
C ASN A 396 -19.91 26.52 -11.88
N SER A 397 -19.48 27.69 -11.42
CA SER A 397 -19.36 28.88 -12.26
C SER A 397 -18.12 28.88 -13.17
N VAL A 398 -17.13 28.03 -12.87
CA VAL A 398 -15.82 28.03 -13.53
C VAL A 398 -15.63 26.81 -14.44
N VAL A 399 -16.17 25.65 -14.08
CA VAL A 399 -16.10 24.41 -14.86
C VAL A 399 -17.43 23.64 -14.79
N PRO A 400 -17.74 22.77 -15.76
CA PRO A 400 -18.80 21.77 -15.62
C PRO A 400 -18.54 20.86 -14.43
N VAL A 401 -19.55 20.69 -13.57
CA VAL A 401 -19.49 19.81 -12.39
C VAL A 401 -20.59 18.75 -12.46
N GLU A 402 -20.21 17.50 -12.22
CA GLU A 402 -21.11 16.34 -12.17
C GLU A 402 -21.10 15.74 -10.76
N LEU A 403 -22.28 15.53 -10.17
CA LEU A 403 -22.44 14.68 -8.99
C LEU A 403 -22.81 13.27 -9.44
N ILE A 404 -22.00 12.28 -9.07
CA ILE A 404 -22.16 10.89 -9.52
C ILE A 404 -22.47 10.02 -8.31
N ASP A 405 -23.57 9.27 -8.39
CA ASP A 405 -24.01 8.41 -7.31
C ASP A 405 -23.15 7.13 -7.25
N ILE A 406 -22.56 6.85 -6.09
CA ILE A 406 -21.69 5.68 -5.88
C ILE A 406 -22.45 4.38 -6.10
N ASP A 407 -23.72 4.31 -5.70
CA ASP A 407 -24.53 3.09 -5.86
C ASP A 407 -24.82 2.82 -7.34
N SER A 408 -25.04 3.87 -8.14
CA SER A 408 -25.25 3.76 -9.59
C SER A 408 -24.06 3.14 -10.33
N ILE A 409 -22.83 3.47 -9.96
CA ILE A 409 -21.62 2.95 -10.63
C ILE A 409 -21.15 1.63 -10.04
N THR A 410 -21.45 1.35 -8.78
CA THR A 410 -21.05 0.11 -8.09
C THR A 410 -21.53 -1.13 -8.83
N GLN A 411 -22.73 -1.05 -9.44
CA GLN A 411 -23.32 -2.12 -10.24
C GLN A 411 -22.40 -2.56 -11.41
N ASP A 412 -21.70 -1.63 -12.05
CA ASP A 412 -20.80 -1.90 -13.19
C ASP A 412 -19.50 -2.62 -12.79
N PHE A 413 -19.23 -2.74 -11.48
CA PHE A 413 -18.00 -3.28 -10.93
C PHE A 413 -18.20 -4.52 -10.06
N GLN A 414 -19.45 -5.01 -9.91
CA GLN A 414 -19.74 -6.09 -8.97
C GLN A 414 -19.01 -7.41 -9.24
N ASP A 415 -18.79 -7.72 -10.52
CA ASP A 415 -18.05 -8.92 -10.92
C ASP A 415 -16.53 -8.79 -10.76
N ARG A 416 -16.03 -7.57 -10.55
CA ARG A 416 -14.59 -7.23 -10.55
C ARG A 416 -14.06 -6.94 -9.15
N PHE A 417 -14.88 -6.38 -8.27
CA PHE A 417 -14.45 -5.90 -6.96
C PHE A 417 -15.31 -6.44 -5.82
N ASN A 418 -14.66 -6.71 -4.69
CA ASN A 418 -15.36 -7.05 -3.47
C ASN A 418 -15.54 -5.80 -2.60
N PHE A 419 -16.79 -5.40 -2.37
CA PHE A 419 -17.18 -4.18 -1.64
C PHE A 419 -17.12 -4.35 -0.13
N THR A 420 -16.00 -4.85 0.38
CA THR A 420 -15.87 -5.17 1.81
C THR A 420 -15.46 -3.99 2.67
N ASN A 421 -14.93 -2.92 2.07
CA ASN A 421 -14.42 -1.78 2.83
C ASN A 421 -14.49 -0.47 2.03
N LYS A 422 -14.23 0.64 2.74
CA LYS A 422 -14.25 2.00 2.19
C LYS A 422 -13.25 2.24 1.05
N TYR A 423 -12.09 1.56 1.06
CA TYR A 423 -11.09 1.72 0.01
C TYR A 423 -11.53 1.07 -1.30
N SER A 424 -12.29 -0.04 -1.23
CA SER A 424 -12.90 -0.63 -2.44
C SER A 424 -13.84 0.35 -3.15
N HIS A 425 -14.68 1.08 -2.40
CA HIS A 425 -15.59 2.08 -2.96
C HIS A 425 -14.84 3.25 -3.60
N MET A 426 -13.81 3.76 -2.92
CA MET A 426 -12.92 4.79 -3.44
C MET A 426 -12.28 4.37 -4.77
N SER A 427 -11.69 3.16 -4.82
CA SER A 427 -11.03 2.65 -6.01
C SER A 427 -12.00 2.46 -7.18
N ILE A 428 -13.27 2.14 -6.94
CA ILE A 428 -14.28 2.04 -8.00
C ILE A 428 -14.62 3.38 -8.61
N CYS A 429 -14.79 4.43 -7.78
CA CYS A 429 -15.01 5.79 -8.27
C CYS A 429 -13.85 6.24 -9.18
N HIS A 430 -12.61 6.02 -8.74
CA HIS A 430 -11.43 6.34 -9.52
C HIS A 430 -11.26 5.45 -10.77
N ASN A 431 -11.62 4.16 -10.71
CA ASN A 431 -11.63 3.29 -11.89
C ASN A 431 -12.65 3.75 -12.94
N TYR A 432 -13.85 4.14 -12.50
CA TYR A 432 -14.87 4.71 -13.38
C TYR A 432 -14.35 6.01 -14.03
N ALA A 433 -13.70 6.89 -13.27
CA ALA A 433 -13.08 8.10 -13.80
C ALA A 433 -11.90 7.81 -14.76
N LEU A 434 -11.10 6.77 -14.50
CA LEU A 434 -10.03 6.30 -15.40
C LEU A 434 -10.61 5.82 -16.73
N GLU A 435 -11.67 5.00 -16.69
CA GLU A 435 -12.35 4.52 -17.89
C GLU A 435 -12.92 5.67 -18.73
N ARG A 436 -13.57 6.65 -18.10
CA ARG A 436 -14.08 7.86 -18.80
C ARG A 436 -12.94 8.68 -19.39
N SER A 437 -11.89 8.93 -18.61
CA SER A 437 -10.72 9.70 -19.07
C SER A 437 -10.04 9.03 -20.27
N ALA A 438 -9.92 7.70 -20.26
CA ALA A 438 -9.34 6.94 -21.36
C ALA A 438 -10.22 7.00 -22.63
N LYS A 439 -11.55 6.94 -22.47
CA LYS A 439 -12.51 7.06 -23.59
C LYS A 439 -12.48 8.45 -24.23
N ASP A 440 -12.36 9.50 -23.41
CA ASP A 440 -12.38 10.90 -23.86
C ASP A 440 -11.00 11.41 -24.30
N GLY A 441 -9.93 10.68 -24.00
CA GLY A 441 -8.55 11.10 -24.25
C GLY A 441 -8.10 12.25 -23.35
N SER A 442 -8.68 12.36 -22.14
CA SER A 442 -8.32 13.38 -21.15
C SER A 442 -7.33 12.84 -20.13
N ALA A 443 -6.53 13.74 -19.52
CA ALA A 443 -5.83 13.41 -18.28
C ALA A 443 -6.83 13.32 -17.13
N LEU A 444 -6.56 12.44 -16.18
CA LEU A 444 -7.27 12.32 -14.91
C LEU A 444 -6.42 12.95 -13.80
N PHE A 445 -7.04 13.82 -13.00
CA PHE A 445 -6.54 14.23 -11.69
C PHE A 445 -7.29 13.42 -10.63
N ILE A 446 -6.57 12.46 -10.04
CA ILE A 446 -7.05 11.61 -8.95
C ILE A 446 -6.96 12.42 -7.66
N LEU A 447 -8.13 12.83 -7.15
CA LEU A 447 -8.25 13.59 -5.91
C LEU A 447 -8.62 12.68 -4.75
N LEU A 448 -8.11 13.03 -3.57
CA LEU A 448 -8.64 12.59 -2.28
C LEU A 448 -9.26 13.79 -1.56
N ALA A 449 -10.34 13.51 -0.83
CA ALA A 449 -11.15 14.51 -0.13
C ALA A 449 -10.35 15.29 0.94
N ASP A 450 -9.28 14.70 1.45
CA ASP A 450 -8.47 15.19 2.56
C ASP A 450 -7.12 15.76 2.12
N PHE A 451 -6.91 16.07 0.84
CA PHE A 451 -5.68 16.74 0.39
C PHE A 451 -5.88 18.25 0.27
N ILE A 452 -4.89 19.04 0.70
CA ILE A 452 -4.79 20.48 0.38
C ILE A 452 -3.59 20.72 -0.52
N PHE A 453 -3.71 21.70 -1.42
CA PHE A 453 -2.73 21.94 -2.49
C PHE A 453 -2.16 23.36 -2.45
N SER A 454 -0.90 23.52 -2.85
CA SER A 454 -0.30 24.84 -3.02
C SER A 454 -0.96 25.64 -4.17
N ASN A 455 -0.75 26.96 -4.14
CA ASN A 455 -1.18 27.81 -5.23
C ASN A 455 -0.40 27.42 -6.50
N ASN A 456 -1.08 27.21 -7.62
CA ASN A 456 -0.49 26.71 -8.88
C ASN A 456 -0.16 25.21 -8.96
N PHE A 457 -0.51 24.37 -7.97
CA PHE A 457 -0.31 22.93 -8.05
C PHE A 457 -0.83 22.31 -9.37
N VAL A 458 -2.10 22.59 -9.72
CA VAL A 458 -2.73 22.04 -10.93
C VAL A 458 -2.10 22.61 -12.21
N LYS A 459 -1.81 23.92 -12.21
CA LYS A 459 -1.14 24.59 -13.34
C LYS A 459 0.19 23.92 -13.66
N LYS A 460 1.02 23.65 -12.66
CA LYS A 460 2.35 23.05 -12.83
C LYS A 460 2.26 21.59 -13.29
N ALA A 461 1.30 20.83 -12.76
CA ALA A 461 1.02 19.47 -13.23
C ALA A 461 0.65 19.45 -14.72
N LEU A 462 -0.25 20.34 -15.15
CA LEU A 462 -0.68 20.42 -16.54
C LEU A 462 0.48 20.75 -17.49
N LEU A 463 1.41 21.61 -17.09
CA LEU A 463 2.62 21.89 -17.88
C LEU A 463 3.46 20.62 -18.10
N LYS A 464 3.59 19.75 -17.09
CA LYS A 464 4.29 18.46 -17.23
C LYS A 464 3.53 17.53 -18.19
N LEU A 465 2.21 17.45 -18.08
CA LEU A 465 1.40 16.65 -19.00
C LEU A 465 1.49 17.17 -20.45
N GLU A 466 1.48 18.49 -20.64
CA GLU A 466 1.66 19.13 -21.95
C GLU A 466 3.05 18.86 -22.55
N MET A 467 4.10 18.74 -21.72
CA MET A 467 5.44 18.35 -22.16
C MET A 467 5.51 16.90 -22.65
N GLY A 468 4.52 16.08 -22.27
CA GLY A 468 4.42 14.69 -22.71
C GLY A 468 4.65 13.66 -21.62
N TYR A 469 4.70 14.04 -20.34
CA TYR A 469 4.65 13.07 -19.26
C TYR A 469 3.26 12.40 -19.21
N ASP A 470 3.21 11.10 -18.94
CA ASP A 470 1.96 10.37 -18.81
C ASP A 470 1.49 10.31 -17.35
N VAL A 471 2.40 10.36 -16.39
CA VAL A 471 2.07 10.31 -14.97
C VAL A 471 2.83 11.41 -14.22
N VAL A 472 2.14 12.11 -13.32
CA VAL A 472 2.79 12.99 -12.34
C VAL A 472 2.53 12.43 -10.96
N PHE A 473 3.59 11.96 -10.32
CA PHE A 473 3.56 11.48 -8.95
C PHE A 473 3.66 12.65 -7.99
N SER A 474 2.84 12.63 -6.93
CA SER A 474 2.93 13.63 -5.88
C SER A 474 2.45 13.05 -4.56
N THR A 475 3.26 13.19 -3.52
CA THR A 475 2.95 12.74 -2.17
C THR A 475 3.00 13.94 -1.25
N GLY A 476 2.23 13.92 -0.15
CA GLY A 476 2.26 14.96 0.86
C GLY A 476 2.65 14.44 2.23
N LEU A 477 3.16 15.34 3.07
CA LEU A 477 3.24 15.07 4.50
C LEU A 477 1.83 15.15 5.10
N ARG A 478 1.60 14.37 6.15
CA ARG A 478 0.36 14.50 6.94
C ARG A 478 0.41 15.72 7.85
N ALA A 479 -0.63 16.54 7.78
CA ALA A 479 -0.88 17.68 8.65
C ALA A 479 -2.14 17.44 9.50
N SER A 480 -2.17 17.98 10.71
CA SER A 480 -3.30 17.90 11.63
C SER A 480 -4.37 18.90 11.22
N LEU A 481 -5.60 18.41 10.98
CA LEU A 481 -6.77 19.24 10.71
C LEU A 481 -6.96 20.34 11.76
N GLN A 482 -6.89 19.96 13.05
CA GLN A 482 -7.06 20.86 14.18
C GLN A 482 -5.98 21.95 14.21
N LYS A 483 -4.71 21.58 13.96
CA LYS A 483 -3.62 22.56 13.90
C LYS A 483 -3.73 23.48 12.69
N ILE A 484 -4.13 22.96 11.52
CA ILE A 484 -4.38 23.79 10.34
C ILE A 484 -5.45 24.83 10.63
N HIS A 485 -6.60 24.42 11.20
CA HIS A 485 -7.67 25.35 11.57
C HIS A 485 -7.21 26.42 12.58
N LYS A 486 -6.33 26.05 13.50
CA LYS A 486 -5.79 26.96 14.51
C LYS A 486 -4.76 27.94 13.93
N ASN A 487 -3.92 27.45 13.02
CA ASN A 487 -2.72 28.16 12.56
C ASN A 487 -2.91 28.90 11.24
N VAL A 488 -4.00 28.63 10.51
CA VAL A 488 -4.30 29.34 9.26
C VAL A 488 -4.49 30.84 9.54
N ASN A 489 -3.73 31.68 8.83
CA ASN A 489 -3.96 33.13 8.86
C ASN A 489 -5.33 33.41 8.20
N PRO A 490 -6.27 34.08 8.89
CA PRO A 490 -7.57 34.43 8.30
C PRO A 490 -7.46 35.19 6.96
N GLU A 491 -6.38 35.92 6.71
CA GLU A 491 -6.14 36.63 5.44
C GLU A 491 -5.94 35.67 4.25
N PHE A 492 -5.57 34.41 4.51
CA PHE A 492 -5.48 33.36 3.51
C PHE A 492 -6.84 32.80 3.09
N MET A 493 -7.89 33.09 3.86
CA MET A 493 -9.27 32.70 3.56
C MET A 493 -10.02 33.90 2.99
N LYS A 494 -10.08 34.01 1.66
CA LYS A 494 -10.82 35.10 0.98
C LYS A 494 -12.02 34.52 0.27
N ASN A 495 -13.22 34.96 0.66
CA ASN A 495 -14.49 34.48 0.06
C ASN A 495 -14.60 32.94 0.05
N ASN A 496 -14.20 32.29 1.15
CA ASN A 496 -14.17 30.82 1.28
C ASN A 496 -13.17 30.08 0.37
N ILE A 497 -12.23 30.81 -0.25
CA ILE A 497 -11.11 30.26 -1.01
C ILE A 497 -9.86 30.29 -0.13
N PHE A 498 -9.14 29.17 -0.12
CA PHE A 498 -7.86 29.04 0.58
C PHE A 498 -6.73 29.39 -0.39
N GLU A 499 -6.29 30.64 -0.34
CA GLU A 499 -5.24 31.17 -1.20
C GLU A 499 -4.03 31.58 -0.36
N VAL A 500 -3.00 30.74 -0.41
CA VAL A 500 -1.78 30.88 0.38
C VAL A 500 -0.58 30.96 -0.57
N PRO A 501 0.35 31.90 -0.40
CA PRO A 501 1.65 31.85 -1.07
C PRO A 501 2.38 30.54 -0.79
N ASP A 502 3.16 30.02 -1.75
CA ASP A 502 3.82 28.71 -1.62
C ASP A 502 4.71 28.60 -0.35
N GLU A 503 5.45 29.67 -0.01
CA GLU A 503 6.29 29.74 1.19
C GLU A 503 5.45 29.62 2.48
N ASP A 504 4.36 30.37 2.58
CA ASP A 504 3.45 30.36 3.73
C ASP A 504 2.66 29.04 3.83
N PHE A 505 2.31 28.44 2.69
CA PHE A 505 1.60 27.15 2.62
C PHE A 505 2.47 26.03 3.19
N LEU A 506 3.75 26.04 2.83
CA LEU A 506 4.73 25.09 3.33
C LEU A 506 4.96 25.26 4.83
N GLU A 507 5.14 26.51 5.30
CA GLU A 507 5.28 26.80 6.72
C GLU A 507 4.04 26.36 7.52
N LEU A 508 2.84 26.63 7.01
CA LEU A 508 1.59 26.21 7.63
C LEU A 508 1.50 24.69 7.76
N GLY A 509 1.84 23.94 6.70
CA GLY A 509 1.78 22.49 6.75
C GLY A 509 2.84 21.85 7.65
N ILE A 510 4.08 22.37 7.66
CA ILE A 510 5.15 21.89 8.55
C ILE A 510 4.83 22.22 10.01
N SER A 511 4.40 23.45 10.32
CA SER A 511 4.01 23.85 11.68
C SER A 511 2.78 23.10 12.19
N SER A 512 1.94 22.63 11.27
CA SER A 512 0.76 21.83 11.56
C SER A 512 0.98 20.32 11.40
N MET A 513 2.24 19.86 11.37
CA MET A 513 2.57 18.46 11.15
C MET A 513 1.81 17.52 12.09
N HIS A 514 1.22 16.47 11.51
CA HIS A 514 0.46 15.46 12.22
C HIS A 514 1.35 14.63 13.15
N PRO A 515 0.85 14.14 14.31
CA PRO A 515 1.61 13.23 15.18
C PRO A 515 2.17 11.99 14.46
N PHE A 516 1.47 11.46 13.45
CA PHE A 516 1.98 10.38 12.58
C PHE A 516 3.32 10.76 11.92
N SER A 517 3.36 11.87 11.18
CA SER A 517 4.59 12.36 10.52
C SER A 517 5.66 12.74 11.54
N SER A 518 5.25 13.29 12.68
CA SER A 518 6.18 13.61 13.78
C SER A 518 6.86 12.37 14.36
N LYS A 519 6.12 11.27 14.52
CA LYS A 519 6.68 9.98 14.98
C LYS A 519 7.60 9.36 13.92
N ALA A 520 7.31 9.53 12.63
CA ALA A 520 8.16 9.05 11.55
C ALA A 520 9.60 9.62 11.60
N LYS A 521 9.76 10.85 12.11
CA LYS A 521 11.06 11.50 12.37
C LYS A 521 11.86 10.83 13.49
N SER A 522 11.18 10.20 14.43
CA SER A 522 11.79 9.70 15.66
C SER A 522 12.39 8.31 15.46
N LYS A 523 13.70 8.17 15.67
CA LYS A 523 14.36 6.85 15.74
C LYS A 523 13.82 5.95 16.86
N ASN A 524 13.16 6.53 17.87
CA ASN A 524 12.54 5.82 19.00
C ASN A 524 11.11 5.35 18.71
N HIS A 525 10.63 5.54 17.49
CA HIS A 525 9.32 5.06 17.05
C HIS A 525 9.48 4.19 15.80
N THR A 526 8.97 2.97 15.87
CA THR A 526 8.98 2.04 14.74
C THR A 526 7.59 2.02 14.11
N PRO A 527 7.45 2.26 12.80
CA PRO A 527 6.16 2.16 12.14
C PRO A 527 5.65 0.71 12.13
N ILE A 528 4.32 0.52 12.11
CA ILE A 528 3.71 -0.79 11.88
C ILE A 528 3.79 -1.17 10.38
N PHE A 529 3.87 -0.17 9.50
CA PHE A 529 4.10 -0.31 8.07
C PHE A 529 5.26 0.61 7.68
N PRO A 530 6.48 0.08 7.46
CA PRO A 530 7.67 0.89 7.20
C PRO A 530 7.72 1.36 5.74
N ASN A 531 6.68 2.07 5.30
CA ASN A 531 6.57 2.63 3.96
C ASN A 531 6.78 4.15 3.91
N TYR A 532 7.03 4.80 5.05
CA TYR A 532 7.13 6.25 5.14
C TYR A 532 8.17 6.67 6.19
N PHE A 533 9.19 7.39 5.73
CA PHE A 533 10.33 7.84 6.55
C PHE A 533 10.48 9.34 6.41
N VAL A 534 10.67 10.03 7.53
CA VAL A 534 10.81 11.49 7.58
C VAL A 534 12.08 11.84 8.32
N TYR A 535 12.78 12.86 7.85
CA TYR A 535 14.00 13.39 8.42
C TYR A 535 13.84 14.91 8.52
N GLU A 536 14.47 15.50 9.52
CA GLU A 536 14.43 16.94 9.75
C GLU A 536 15.85 17.41 10.08
N ASP A 537 16.30 18.46 9.40
CA ASP A 537 17.59 19.06 9.67
C ASP A 537 17.54 20.14 10.77
N GLU A 538 18.70 20.69 11.11
CA GLU A 538 18.81 21.74 12.13
C GLU A 538 18.09 23.05 11.76
N PHE A 539 17.77 23.24 10.47
CA PHE A 539 17.05 24.40 9.95
C PHE A 539 15.53 24.16 9.84
N GLY A 540 15.06 22.96 10.20
CA GLY A 540 13.66 22.56 10.09
C GLY A 540 13.20 22.26 8.66
N ASN A 541 14.13 22.01 7.73
CA ASN A 541 13.79 21.45 6.44
C ASN A 541 13.43 19.97 6.62
N ILE A 542 12.46 19.50 5.84
CA ILE A 542 11.98 18.12 5.92
C ILE A 542 12.41 17.34 4.68
N LEU A 543 13.04 16.18 4.90
CA LEU A 543 13.24 15.15 3.88
C LEU A 543 12.25 14.04 4.15
N TYR A 544 11.69 13.44 3.11
CA TYR A 544 10.97 12.19 3.30
C TYR A 544 11.04 11.29 2.10
N SER A 545 10.88 9.99 2.35
CA SER A 545 10.68 8.98 1.32
C SER A 545 9.41 8.18 1.60
N ILE A 546 8.77 7.75 0.52
CA ILE A 546 7.59 6.92 0.59
C ILE A 546 7.70 5.73 -0.37
N TYR A 547 7.33 4.55 0.09
CA TYR A 547 7.31 3.29 -0.66
C TYR A 547 5.88 2.96 -1.17
N GLY A 548 5.11 4.01 -1.45
CA GLY A 548 3.73 4.00 -1.93
C GLY A 548 3.41 5.39 -2.48
N ASN A 549 3.90 5.69 -3.68
CA ASN A 549 3.77 7.02 -4.28
C ASN A 549 2.45 7.14 -5.02
N ASN A 550 1.82 8.30 -4.91
CA ASN A 550 0.51 8.56 -5.47
C ASN A 550 0.63 9.10 -6.91
N PRO A 551 0.08 8.42 -7.93
CA PRO A 551 0.03 8.91 -9.30
C PRO A 551 -1.12 9.91 -9.44
N VAL A 552 -0.92 11.12 -8.92
CA VAL A 552 -1.98 12.14 -8.76
C VAL A 552 -2.54 12.59 -10.11
N PHE A 553 -1.71 12.69 -11.15
CA PHE A 553 -2.17 12.93 -12.51
C PHE A 553 -1.80 11.78 -13.43
N ILE A 554 -2.74 11.34 -14.25
CA ILE A 554 -2.54 10.23 -15.19
C ILE A 554 -3.15 10.60 -16.54
N PHE A 555 -2.39 10.45 -17.61
CA PHE A 555 -2.89 10.41 -18.97
C PHE A 555 -3.03 8.94 -19.40
N PRO A 556 -4.24 8.34 -19.32
CA PRO A 556 -4.44 6.93 -19.57
C PRO A 556 -4.24 6.60 -21.06
N ARG A 557 -3.07 6.08 -21.42
CA ARG A 557 -2.80 5.58 -22.80
C ARG A 557 -3.52 4.27 -23.12
N ASN A 558 -3.91 3.53 -22.08
CA ASN A 558 -4.53 2.22 -22.19
C ASN A 558 -5.98 2.32 -21.71
N LEU A 559 -6.92 1.94 -22.58
CA LEU A 559 -8.35 1.86 -22.25
C LEU A 559 -8.65 0.90 -21.09
N ASN A 560 -7.73 -0.01 -20.77
CA ASN A 560 -7.86 -1.00 -19.70
C ASN A 560 -7.02 -0.64 -18.46
N LEU A 561 -6.61 0.61 -18.28
CA LEU A 561 -5.92 1.03 -17.05
C LEU A 561 -6.93 1.05 -15.90
N GLN A 562 -6.67 0.25 -14.87
CA GLN A 562 -7.51 0.13 -13.67
C GLN A 562 -6.64 -0.18 -12.45
N MET A 563 -7.24 -0.10 -11.27
CA MET A 563 -6.66 -0.48 -9.98
C MET A 563 -7.37 -1.71 -9.43
N ASP A 564 -6.63 -2.64 -8.84
CA ASP A 564 -7.20 -3.79 -8.11
C ASP A 564 -7.38 -3.49 -6.63
N THR A 565 -6.53 -2.63 -6.06
CA THR A 565 -6.45 -2.41 -4.62
C THR A 565 -6.66 -0.94 -4.29
N THR A 566 -5.60 -0.15 -4.29
CA THR A 566 -5.62 1.29 -4.01
C THR A 566 -4.69 2.00 -4.99
N PHE A 567 -4.93 3.29 -5.20
CA PHE A 567 -4.20 4.09 -6.19
C PHE A 567 -2.72 4.28 -5.85
N ASP A 568 -2.29 4.06 -4.61
CA ASP A 568 -0.90 4.12 -4.15
C ASP A 568 -0.20 2.75 -4.13
N ALA A 569 -0.97 1.67 -4.29
CA ALA A 569 -0.44 0.30 -4.26
C ALA A 569 -0.09 -0.19 -5.67
N ASP A 570 -1.07 -0.28 -6.57
CA ASP A 570 -0.88 -0.99 -7.83
C ASP A 570 -1.01 -0.14 -9.10
N LEU A 571 -1.73 0.97 -9.01
CA LEU A 571 -1.81 1.95 -10.09
C LEU A 571 -0.45 2.53 -10.52
N PRO A 572 0.52 2.83 -9.62
CA PRO A 572 1.82 3.38 -10.02
C PRO A 572 2.51 2.48 -11.04
N TYR A 573 2.47 1.17 -10.79
CA TYR A 573 3.05 0.16 -11.66
C TYR A 573 2.35 0.13 -13.02
N ARG A 574 1.01 0.12 -13.03
CA ARG A 574 0.23 0.02 -14.27
C ARG A 574 0.31 1.29 -15.12
N ALA A 575 0.17 2.45 -14.50
CA ALA A 575 0.18 3.74 -15.17
C ALA A 575 1.53 4.07 -15.82
N THR A 576 2.62 3.47 -15.33
CA THR A 576 3.98 3.67 -15.85
C THR A 576 4.52 2.47 -16.64
N ASP A 577 3.71 1.44 -16.90
CA ASP A 577 4.16 0.17 -17.51
C ASP A 577 5.38 -0.45 -16.81
N GLY A 578 5.31 -0.56 -15.48
CA GLY A 578 6.41 -1.05 -14.64
C GLY A 578 7.61 -0.12 -14.59
N GLY A 579 7.37 1.18 -14.79
CA GLY A 579 8.40 2.21 -14.81
C GLY A 579 9.10 2.40 -16.15
N LEU A 580 8.64 1.80 -17.25
CA LEU A 580 9.19 2.04 -18.59
C LEU A 580 8.60 3.29 -19.27
N GLY A 581 7.39 3.69 -18.88
CA GLY A 581 6.68 4.86 -19.41
C GLY A 581 7.28 6.21 -19.00
N GLN A 582 6.61 7.29 -19.40
CA GLN A 582 7.02 8.65 -19.05
C GLN A 582 6.33 9.13 -17.78
N TYR A 583 7.10 9.45 -16.76
CA TYR A 583 6.59 9.99 -15.51
C TYR A 583 7.47 11.10 -14.96
N ALA A 584 6.87 11.97 -14.16
CA ALA A 584 7.56 12.98 -13.39
C ALA A 584 7.15 12.88 -11.91
N PHE A 585 7.98 13.40 -11.03
CA PHE A 585 7.63 13.63 -9.63
C PHE A 585 7.35 15.12 -9.45
N SER A 586 6.48 15.45 -8.49
CA SER A 586 6.44 16.76 -7.87
C SER A 586 7.54 16.83 -6.81
N ASP A 587 8.32 17.90 -6.83
CA ASP A 587 9.23 18.25 -5.74
C ASP A 587 9.09 19.74 -5.35
N ASP A 588 9.89 20.19 -4.39
CA ASP A 588 9.93 21.60 -3.98
C ASP A 588 10.48 22.53 -5.07
N ILE A 589 11.36 22.02 -5.94
CA ILE A 589 11.90 22.79 -7.06
C ILE A 589 10.75 23.18 -8.01
N ASP A 590 9.81 22.27 -8.20
CA ASP A 590 8.58 22.56 -8.91
C ASP A 590 7.63 23.44 -8.07
N GLY A 591 7.71 23.45 -6.74
CA GLY A 591 6.74 24.13 -5.86
C GLY A 591 5.34 23.55 -5.97
N MET A 592 5.26 22.24 -6.24
CA MET A 592 4.02 21.46 -6.24
C MET A 592 3.89 20.78 -4.87
N PHE A 593 3.34 21.50 -3.90
CA PHE A 593 3.19 20.99 -2.54
C PHE A 593 1.77 20.52 -2.30
N LEU A 594 1.65 19.43 -1.54
CA LEU A 594 0.38 19.00 -0.96
C LEU A 594 0.57 18.47 0.46
N PHE A 595 -0.49 18.55 1.26
CA PHE A 595 -0.58 17.95 2.58
C PHE A 595 -1.83 17.09 2.69
N GLU A 596 -1.69 15.92 3.30
CA GLU A 596 -2.81 15.05 3.69
C GLU A 596 -3.33 15.52 5.05
N ILE A 597 -4.59 15.94 5.11
CA ILE A 597 -5.24 16.49 6.29
C ILE A 597 -5.88 15.38 7.09
N VAL A 598 -5.30 15.12 8.26
CA VAL A 598 -5.67 14.00 9.12
C VAL A 598 -6.16 14.54 10.46
N ASP A 599 -7.18 13.90 11.03
CA ASP A 599 -7.61 14.20 12.40
C ASP A 599 -6.47 13.89 13.37
N GLU A 600 -6.11 14.84 14.24
CA GLU A 600 -4.92 14.77 15.12
C GLU A 600 -4.83 13.48 15.95
N ASN A 601 -5.98 12.90 16.31
CA ASN A 601 -6.06 11.71 17.14
C ASN A 601 -6.18 10.41 16.33
N SER A 602 -6.35 10.50 15.02
CA SER A 602 -6.42 9.33 14.14
C SER A 602 -5.04 8.82 13.76
N GLU A 603 -4.93 7.53 13.47
CA GLU A 603 -3.69 6.86 13.03
C GLU A 603 -2.48 6.96 13.98
N ILE A 604 -2.67 7.43 15.22
CA ILE A 604 -1.59 7.56 16.21
C ILE A 604 -1.05 6.20 16.66
N ASP A 605 -1.81 5.13 16.45
CA ASP A 605 -1.51 3.73 16.77
C ASP A 605 -0.66 3.03 15.70
N ARG A 606 -0.36 3.71 14.59
CA ARG A 606 0.48 3.19 13.50
C ARG A 606 1.98 3.13 13.82
N TYR A 607 2.38 3.54 15.02
CA TYR A 607 3.77 3.49 15.49
C TYR A 607 3.84 2.85 16.87
N VAL A 608 4.89 2.05 17.07
CA VAL A 608 5.25 1.49 18.38
C VAL A 608 6.43 2.27 18.94
N LYS A 609 6.39 2.63 20.23
CA LYS A 609 7.49 3.29 20.93
C LYS A 609 8.63 2.30 21.18
N ARG A 610 9.51 2.16 20.19
CA ARG A 610 10.68 1.28 20.15
C ARG A 610 11.67 1.80 19.11
N ASN A 611 12.96 1.58 19.34
CA ASN A 611 14.01 1.90 18.40
C ASN A 611 13.79 1.20 17.04
N ARG A 612 13.74 1.99 15.99
CA ARG A 612 13.60 1.53 14.61
C ARG A 612 14.82 0.70 14.21
N LYS A 613 14.57 -0.53 13.75
CA LYS A 613 15.61 -1.40 13.19
C LYS A 613 15.47 -1.46 11.67
N LEU A 614 16.50 -1.05 10.95
CA LEU A 614 16.48 -1.01 9.49
C LEU A 614 16.37 -2.41 8.88
N ASP A 615 17.01 -3.43 9.45
CA ASP A 615 16.91 -4.83 9.00
C ASP A 615 15.46 -5.34 8.98
N GLU A 616 14.67 -5.02 10.02
CA GLU A 616 13.26 -5.41 10.11
C GLU A 616 12.43 -4.66 9.05
N CYS A 617 12.75 -3.39 8.80
CA CYS A 617 12.09 -2.56 7.78
C CYS A 617 12.44 -3.04 6.36
N ALA A 618 13.72 -3.31 6.08
CA ALA A 618 14.22 -3.83 4.82
C ALA A 618 13.57 -5.19 4.49
N TYR A 619 13.43 -6.07 5.49
CA TYR A 619 12.69 -7.32 5.35
C TYR A 619 11.23 -7.11 4.93
N TRP A 620 10.53 -6.16 5.55
CA TRP A 620 9.15 -5.84 5.17
C TRP A 620 9.08 -5.25 3.75
N ILE A 621 9.94 -4.28 3.43
CA ILE A 621 10.00 -3.63 2.12
C ILE A 621 10.25 -4.67 1.03
N TYR A 622 11.20 -5.58 1.24
CA TYR A 622 11.50 -6.67 0.31
C TYR A 622 10.28 -7.57 0.04
N GLY A 623 9.51 -7.91 1.08
CA GLY A 623 8.39 -8.83 0.97
C GLY A 623 7.05 -8.20 0.55
N ARG A 624 6.90 -6.89 0.68
CA ARG A 624 5.59 -6.21 0.53
C ARG A 624 5.55 -5.10 -0.50
N VAL A 625 6.69 -4.52 -0.87
CA VAL A 625 6.74 -3.41 -1.81
C VAL A 625 7.12 -3.94 -3.18
N ASP A 626 6.34 -3.60 -4.20
CA ASP A 626 6.66 -3.99 -5.57
C ASP A 626 7.95 -3.32 -6.07
N PRO A 627 8.56 -3.81 -7.16
CA PRO A 627 9.84 -3.30 -7.61
C PRO A 627 9.85 -1.81 -7.96
N LEU A 628 8.76 -1.28 -8.50
CA LEU A 628 8.66 0.13 -8.88
C LEU A 628 8.56 1.01 -7.64
N LEU A 629 7.69 0.65 -6.71
CA LEU A 629 7.54 1.39 -5.46
C LEU A 629 8.80 1.31 -4.59
N ARG A 630 9.55 0.19 -4.63
CA ARG A 630 10.84 0.08 -3.95
C ARG A 630 11.86 1.04 -4.56
N TYR A 631 11.89 1.14 -5.88
CA TYR A 631 12.69 2.16 -6.57
C TYR A 631 12.24 3.58 -6.20
N PHE A 632 10.95 3.88 -6.22
CA PHE A 632 10.47 5.22 -5.88
C PHE A 632 10.77 5.61 -4.44
N GLY A 633 10.75 4.66 -3.49
CA GLY A 633 11.15 4.90 -2.09
C GLY A 633 12.62 5.26 -1.90
N THR A 634 13.47 5.11 -2.93
CA THR A 634 14.85 5.60 -2.92
C THR A 634 14.99 7.05 -3.39
N ARG A 635 13.88 7.68 -3.79
CA ARG A 635 13.83 9.12 -4.08
C ARG A 635 13.57 9.90 -2.82
N VAL A 636 14.10 11.13 -2.80
CA VAL A 636 13.87 12.09 -1.74
C VAL A 636 12.82 13.10 -2.18
N MET A 637 11.86 13.36 -1.31
CA MET A 637 11.00 14.53 -1.37
C MET A 637 11.51 15.54 -0.34
N GLN A 638 11.53 16.81 -0.72
CA GLN A 638 12.19 17.87 0.03
C GLN A 638 11.20 18.99 0.31
N TYR A 639 11.10 19.46 1.55
CA TYR A 639 10.37 20.68 1.91
C TYR A 639 11.31 21.65 2.62
N LYS A 640 11.60 22.77 1.98
CA LYS A 640 12.52 23.81 2.48
C LYS A 640 11.77 24.86 3.29
N LYS A 641 11.96 24.88 4.61
CA LYS A 641 11.30 25.87 5.49
C LYS A 641 11.86 27.29 5.33
N SER A 642 13.12 27.41 4.91
CA SER A 642 13.79 28.70 4.70
C SER A 642 14.36 28.82 3.29
N LYS A 643 14.70 30.05 2.88
CA LYS A 643 15.48 30.31 1.65
C LYS A 643 16.93 29.80 1.72
N SER A 644 17.29 29.02 2.74
CA SER A 644 18.59 28.40 2.84
C SER A 644 18.82 27.51 1.62
N THR A 645 19.90 27.79 0.89
CA THR A 645 20.34 26.98 -0.25
C THR A 645 21.16 25.76 0.18
N LYS A 646 21.49 25.64 1.47
CA LYS A 646 22.24 24.50 2.01
C LYS A 646 21.28 23.42 2.47
N PHE A 647 21.18 22.37 1.66
CA PHE A 647 20.28 21.25 1.89
C PHE A 647 21.02 19.90 2.04
N ARG A 648 22.36 19.94 1.95
CA ARG A 648 23.20 18.74 1.94
C ARG A 648 24.13 18.77 3.13
N ASP A 649 23.55 18.46 4.26
CA ASP A 649 24.20 18.30 5.55
C ASP A 649 24.20 16.82 5.97
N GLU A 650 24.49 16.58 7.24
CA GLU A 650 24.51 15.24 7.84
C GLU A 650 23.18 14.49 7.70
N VAL A 651 22.04 15.20 7.67
CA VAL A 651 20.70 14.59 7.57
C VAL A 651 20.45 14.05 6.16
N TYR A 652 20.90 14.77 5.13
CA TYR A 652 20.84 14.27 3.77
C TYR A 652 21.72 13.03 3.56
N SER A 653 22.94 13.02 4.11
CA SER A 653 23.80 11.82 4.09
C SER A 653 23.19 10.67 4.91
N GLU A 654 22.53 10.94 6.03
CA GLU A 654 21.77 9.93 6.78
C GLU A 654 20.65 9.32 5.94
N PHE A 655 19.85 10.16 5.27
CA PHE A 655 18.80 9.72 4.36
C PHE A 655 19.35 8.78 3.28
N ILE A 656 20.47 9.13 2.65
CA ILE A 656 21.09 8.28 1.61
C ILE A 656 21.53 6.94 2.21
N ARG A 657 22.21 6.96 3.37
CA ARG A 657 22.66 5.73 4.05
C ARG A 657 21.51 4.80 4.42
N GLU A 658 20.44 5.33 5.00
CA GLU A 658 19.26 4.52 5.32
C GLU A 658 18.57 4.01 4.05
N SER A 659 18.41 4.85 3.03
CA SER A 659 17.82 4.45 1.75
C SER A 659 18.58 3.30 1.08
N ILE A 660 19.91 3.37 1.07
CA ILE A 660 20.77 2.27 0.63
C ILE A 660 20.50 1.02 1.47
N SER A 661 20.52 1.13 2.80
CA SER A 661 20.35 -0.01 3.71
C SER A 661 18.98 -0.69 3.59
N LEU A 662 17.94 0.04 3.18
CA LEU A 662 16.60 -0.50 2.99
C LEU A 662 16.46 -1.30 1.68
N VAL A 663 17.28 -1.03 0.67
CA VAL A 663 17.11 -1.59 -0.68
C VAL A 663 18.26 -2.45 -1.19
N LEU A 664 19.48 -2.24 -0.69
CA LEU A 664 20.71 -2.96 -1.04
C LEU A 664 21.16 -3.83 0.11
#